data_AF-A0A858R173-F1
#
_entry.id   AF-A0A858R173-F1
#
_cell.length_a   1.000
_cell.length_b   1.000
_cell.length_c   1.000
_cell.angle_alpha   90.00
_cell.angle_beta   90.00
_cell.angle_gamma   90.00
#
_symmetry.space_group_name_H-M   'P 1'
#
loop_
_entity.id
_entity.type
_entity.pdbx_description
1 polymer ?
#
loop_
_entity_poly.entity_id
_entity_poly.type
_entity_poly.pdbx_seq_one_letter_code
_entity_poly.pdbx_strand_id
1 'polypeptide(L)'
;MKRSLLLSLAALLLSTSVYAADFAVDDIRIEGLQQVEPGIVFRNFPILRGDQVDDRRLNEATKDLFDSGYFDDVELLRDGDVLVVRVKERPSIALIRLEGNDLIKEEQLRAALKRSGLDEGSIFKRSALDQIRLELLKVYNEAGRYTAQVNSEIEELSTNRVALNISIKEGKSAVIEKVSIIGNKQFSDEELLPLFDLSVTNAFSWWTDNDKYAREKLSADIERLRSFYLDRGYMQFEVTSTDVSISPDQKQVYLTINVSEGAQFYLKSVEITGNLAVPKEQLEQHLQVAAGELFNRKMIVESNDLIQRELGNSGYLAARSNAIPEVDGKDSVKLKFYVEPGKLTSIRRIEIRGNSMTADEVIRRELPQMEGAIASADLIEKSKSRLNRTGFFSKVNVVSKPVPGSDDQVDLEFTVEEQQLGQIAAGIGYSSADGILFDLSLQQDNFLGSGKQFGFAFSNSQVLTEYSFNFNDPYYTLDGVGRGYKAYYRQRDFAASDVSNYNTNEVGGSINFGYPLDEYQRITLGVGIDNTQLNINFKDADNDGVNDINIPSTITTFVSGLSDNYLTYNLTARWKDNHLNNGFFPTDGYLNEINADVAVPGGDLSYFKTSLLARYYKPLDRDHTWVLGLKTRNGYADSLDGSPYPFYQNFFAGGLRTVRGYANNSLGPRDPSTQDTIGGNILVSGSAELIFPAPFIDNESIRGIAFMDAGNVYATNCGGLDNCSSNINLDDLRLSAGVAISWITAIGPLSISFGQALNAQTGDTTESVQFALGQTF
;
A
#
# COMPACT_ATOMS: atom_id res chain seq x y z
N MET A 1 90.58 -55.93 32.09
CA MET A 1 89.38 -55.14 31.74
C MET A 1 89.50 -54.37 30.41
N LYS A 2 90.10 -54.95 29.35
CA LYS A 2 90.24 -54.27 28.03
C LYS A 2 89.71 -55.06 26.82
N ARG A 3 89.17 -56.27 27.01
CA ARG A 3 88.56 -57.07 25.93
C ARG A 3 87.02 -57.08 25.94
N SER A 4 86.38 -56.77 27.07
CA SER A 4 84.92 -56.68 27.16
C SER A 4 84.36 -55.33 26.66
N LEU A 5 85.13 -54.24 26.72
CA LEU A 5 84.69 -52.93 26.24
C LEU A 5 84.68 -52.79 24.71
N LEU A 6 85.51 -53.58 24.02
CA LEU A 6 85.58 -53.59 22.55
C LEU A 6 84.44 -54.40 21.92
N LEU A 7 83.91 -55.43 22.61
CA LEU A 7 82.71 -56.14 22.16
C LEU A 7 81.42 -55.33 22.38
N SER A 8 81.34 -54.53 23.45
CA SER A 8 80.20 -53.64 23.67
C SER A 8 80.19 -52.43 22.71
N LEU A 9 81.36 -51.95 22.29
CA LEU A 9 81.45 -50.88 21.28
C LEU A 9 81.21 -51.39 19.85
N ALA A 10 81.55 -52.65 19.55
CA ALA A 10 81.22 -53.29 18.27
C ALA A 10 79.73 -53.66 18.16
N ALA A 11 79.06 -53.98 19.29
CA ALA A 11 77.61 -54.23 19.33
C ALA A 11 76.77 -52.94 19.22
N LEU A 12 77.31 -51.77 19.58
CA LEU A 12 76.66 -50.47 19.37
C LEU A 12 76.79 -49.93 17.93
N LEU A 13 77.70 -50.49 17.12
CA LEU A 13 77.89 -50.13 15.71
C LEU A 13 77.10 -51.04 14.75
N LEU A 14 76.32 -51.98 15.30
CA LEU A 14 75.43 -52.89 14.56
C LEU A 14 73.95 -52.61 14.83
N SER A 15 73.60 -51.41 15.30
CA SER A 15 72.25 -50.88 15.07
C SER A 15 72.10 -50.61 13.58
N THR A 16 71.81 -51.66 12.83
CA THR A 16 71.19 -51.53 11.50
C THR A 16 69.97 -50.66 11.72
N SER A 17 70.06 -49.41 11.26
CA SER A 17 68.91 -48.62 10.90
C SER A 17 68.06 -49.52 10.03
N VAL A 18 66.93 -49.98 10.57
CA VAL A 18 65.84 -50.45 9.73
C VAL A 18 65.44 -49.20 8.97
N TYR A 19 66.05 -48.98 7.81
CA TYR A 19 65.52 -48.06 6.83
C TYR A 19 64.13 -48.62 6.53
N ALA A 20 63.10 -47.90 6.95
CA ALA A 20 61.78 -48.07 6.37
C ALA A 20 62.00 -48.03 4.86
N ALA A 21 61.60 -49.10 4.17
CA ALA A 21 61.82 -49.18 2.74
C ALA A 21 61.05 -48.04 2.09
N ASP A 22 61.75 -47.00 1.63
CA ASP A 22 61.18 -45.95 0.81
C ASP A 22 60.50 -46.64 -0.38
N PHE A 23 59.19 -46.47 -0.47
CA PHE A 23 58.41 -47.08 -1.53
C PHE A 23 58.49 -46.19 -2.76
N ALA A 24 59.07 -46.72 -3.84
CA ALA A 24 59.07 -46.06 -5.14
C ALA A 24 57.71 -46.29 -5.82
N VAL A 25 56.92 -45.25 -6.00
CA VAL A 25 55.60 -45.35 -6.66
C VAL A 25 55.79 -45.39 -8.17
N ASP A 26 55.71 -46.56 -8.79
CA ASP A 26 55.95 -46.72 -10.23
C ASP A 26 54.69 -46.45 -11.07
N ASP A 27 53.51 -46.68 -10.49
CA ASP A 27 52.22 -46.27 -11.05
C ASP A 27 51.16 -46.02 -9.95
N ILE A 28 50.12 -45.25 -10.28
CA ILE A 28 48.98 -44.98 -9.40
C ILE A 28 47.69 -45.42 -10.08
N ARG A 29 46.98 -46.37 -9.48
CA ARG A 29 45.69 -46.87 -9.96
C ARG A 29 44.57 -46.36 -9.06
N ILE A 30 43.54 -45.74 -9.64
CA ILE A 30 42.37 -45.26 -8.88
C ILE A 30 41.21 -46.23 -9.07
N GLU A 31 40.59 -46.66 -7.97
CA GLU A 31 39.43 -47.54 -7.95
C GLU A 31 38.26 -46.89 -7.19
N GLY A 32 37.02 -47.07 -7.66
CA GLY A 32 35.81 -46.64 -6.95
C GLY A 32 35.24 -45.28 -7.35
N LEU A 33 35.81 -44.61 -8.36
CA LEU A 33 35.20 -43.42 -8.97
C LEU A 33 33.94 -43.78 -9.76
N GLN A 34 32.92 -42.93 -9.67
CA GLN A 34 31.66 -43.02 -10.40
C GLN A 34 31.35 -41.71 -11.12
N GLN A 35 31.34 -40.58 -10.40
CA GLN A 35 31.00 -39.25 -10.93
C GLN A 35 32.18 -38.27 -10.88
N VAL A 36 33.15 -38.46 -9.99
CA VAL A 36 34.29 -37.57 -9.83
C VAL A 36 35.34 -37.88 -10.90
N GLU A 37 35.78 -36.85 -11.63
CA GLU A 37 36.83 -37.03 -12.63
C GLU A 37 38.16 -37.44 -11.98
N PRO A 38 38.91 -38.42 -12.55
CA PRO A 38 40.19 -38.87 -12.00
C PRO A 38 41.21 -37.75 -11.77
N GLY A 39 41.18 -36.69 -12.58
CA GLY A 39 42.05 -35.52 -12.43
C GLY A 39 41.88 -34.78 -11.09
N ILE A 40 40.70 -34.85 -10.47
CA ILE A 40 40.43 -34.26 -9.15
C ILE A 40 41.19 -35.02 -8.06
N VAL A 41 41.28 -36.35 -8.18
CA VAL A 41 42.08 -37.17 -7.26
C VAL A 41 43.56 -36.81 -7.38
N PHE A 42 44.11 -36.77 -8.60
CA PHE A 42 45.52 -36.43 -8.81
C PHE A 42 45.88 -34.99 -8.38
N ARG A 43 44.94 -34.04 -8.46
CA ARG A 43 45.16 -32.67 -8.00
C ARG A 43 45.22 -32.57 -6.47
N ASN A 44 44.41 -33.36 -5.77
CA ASN A 44 44.27 -33.31 -4.31
C ASN A 44 45.05 -34.41 -3.59
N PHE A 45 45.82 -35.23 -4.32
CA PHE A 45 46.67 -36.29 -3.80
C PHE A 45 48.13 -35.98 -4.18
N PRO A 46 48.94 -35.37 -3.28
CA PRO A 46 50.27 -34.85 -3.57
C PRO A 46 51.36 -35.93 -3.68
N ILE A 47 51.07 -37.01 -4.40
CA ILE A 47 51.99 -38.10 -4.71
C ILE A 47 51.94 -38.33 -6.21
N LEU A 48 53.11 -38.23 -6.86
CA LEU A 48 53.24 -38.41 -8.29
C LEU A 48 53.97 -39.72 -8.61
N ARG A 49 53.79 -40.18 -9.84
CA ARG A 49 54.55 -41.31 -10.38
C ARG A 49 56.06 -41.00 -10.31
N GLY A 50 56.83 -41.91 -9.72
CA GLY A 50 58.28 -41.81 -9.50
C GLY A 50 58.67 -41.25 -8.13
N ASP A 51 57.71 -40.83 -7.29
CA ASP A 51 58.01 -40.38 -5.93
C ASP A 51 58.45 -41.54 -5.03
N GLN A 52 59.44 -41.26 -4.17
CA GLN A 52 59.75 -42.08 -3.01
C GLN A 52 58.86 -41.61 -1.85
N VAL A 53 58.02 -42.50 -1.33
CA VAL A 53 57.04 -42.18 -0.29
C VAL A 53 57.24 -43.05 0.96
N ASP A 54 57.10 -42.42 2.12
CA ASP A 54 57.03 -43.05 3.43
C ASP A 54 55.58 -43.05 3.94
N ASP A 55 55.30 -43.82 5.00
CA ASP A 55 53.96 -43.90 5.59
C ASP A 55 53.42 -42.55 6.06
N ARG A 56 54.31 -41.62 6.43
CA ARG A 56 53.91 -40.27 6.85
C ARG A 56 53.38 -39.47 5.67
N ARG A 57 54.08 -39.48 4.53
CA ARG A 57 53.68 -38.79 3.30
C ARG A 57 52.42 -39.41 2.69
N LEU A 58 52.25 -40.72 2.79
CA LEU A 58 51.01 -41.41 2.39
C LEU A 58 49.81 -41.00 3.26
N ASN A 59 50.00 -40.88 4.57
CA ASN A 59 48.94 -40.39 5.47
C ASN A 59 48.59 -38.91 5.23
N GLU A 60 49.60 -38.05 5.01
CA GLU A 60 49.39 -36.64 4.64
C GLU A 60 48.61 -36.53 3.32
N ALA A 61 49.00 -37.30 2.30
CA ALA A 61 48.30 -37.30 1.01
C ALA A 61 46.86 -37.85 1.10
N THR A 62 46.64 -38.87 1.94
CA THR A 62 45.29 -39.41 2.22
C THR A 62 44.42 -38.36 2.91
N LYS A 63 44.99 -37.63 3.86
CA LYS A 63 44.29 -36.54 4.55
C LYS A 63 43.92 -35.42 3.58
N ASP A 64 44.84 -34.98 2.72
CA ASP A 64 44.56 -33.94 1.72
C ASP A 64 43.45 -34.36 0.75
N LEU A 65 43.46 -35.64 0.36
CA LEU A 65 42.41 -36.20 -0.50
C LEU A 65 41.05 -36.29 0.22
N PHE A 66 41.04 -36.59 1.52
CA PHE A 66 39.81 -36.57 2.33
C PHE A 66 39.29 -35.14 2.57
N ASP A 67 40.20 -34.20 2.84
CA ASP A 67 39.91 -32.78 3.06
C ASP A 67 39.36 -32.08 1.81
N SER A 68 39.60 -32.66 0.62
CA SER A 68 38.94 -32.23 -0.63
C SER A 68 37.41 -32.30 -0.59
N GLY A 69 36.86 -33.14 0.29
CA GLY A 69 35.43 -33.21 0.58
C GLY A 69 34.61 -34.05 -0.39
N TYR A 70 35.21 -34.62 -1.44
CA TYR A 70 34.54 -35.46 -2.44
C TYR A 70 34.36 -36.92 -2.03
N PHE A 71 35.13 -37.39 -1.04
CA PHE A 71 35.20 -38.82 -0.69
C PHE A 71 34.72 -39.07 0.75
N ASP A 72 33.92 -40.12 0.92
CA ASP A 72 33.43 -40.65 2.21
C ASP A 72 34.49 -41.52 2.87
N ASP A 73 35.28 -42.23 2.05
CA ASP A 73 36.33 -43.14 2.48
C ASP A 73 37.47 -43.16 1.46
N VAL A 74 38.71 -43.28 1.94
CA VAL A 74 39.94 -43.32 1.13
C VAL A 74 40.87 -44.38 1.72
N GLU A 75 41.07 -45.46 0.98
CA GLU A 75 41.98 -46.54 1.32
C GLU A 75 43.17 -46.55 0.37
N LEU A 76 44.38 -46.58 0.91
CA LEU A 76 45.59 -46.80 0.15
C LEU A 76 46.01 -48.26 0.27
N LEU A 77 46.07 -48.94 -0.87
CA LEU A 77 46.52 -50.32 -0.99
C LEU A 77 47.77 -50.38 -1.86
N ARG A 78 48.59 -51.42 -1.64
CA ARG A 78 49.81 -51.65 -2.41
C ARG A 78 49.68 -52.97 -3.19
N ASP A 79 49.90 -52.90 -4.49
CA ASP A 79 49.90 -54.06 -5.40
C ASP A 79 51.26 -54.09 -6.13
N GLY A 80 52.25 -54.74 -5.51
CA GLY A 80 53.64 -54.70 -5.96
C GLY A 80 54.25 -53.29 -5.89
N ASP A 81 54.56 -52.73 -7.06
CA ASP A 81 55.11 -51.37 -7.25
C ASP A 81 54.05 -50.32 -7.64
N VAL A 82 52.76 -50.72 -7.66
CA VAL A 82 51.62 -49.84 -7.95
C VAL A 82 50.90 -49.43 -6.66
N LEU A 83 50.68 -48.13 -6.50
CA LEU A 83 49.84 -47.57 -5.45
C LEU A 83 48.37 -47.58 -5.90
N VAL A 84 47.52 -48.32 -5.20
CA VAL A 84 46.09 -48.39 -5.48
C VAL A 84 45.35 -47.46 -4.52
N VAL A 85 44.79 -46.38 -5.05
CA VAL A 85 43.95 -45.42 -4.32
C VAL A 85 42.50 -45.85 -4.50
N ARG A 86 41.96 -46.55 -3.51
CA ARG A 86 40.54 -46.93 -3.51
C ARG A 86 39.75 -45.84 -2.80
N VAL A 87 38.78 -45.27 -3.49
CA VAL A 87 37.94 -44.20 -2.96
C VAL A 87 36.48 -44.61 -2.97
N LYS A 88 35.74 -44.13 -1.98
CA LYS A 88 34.28 -44.14 -1.97
C LYS A 88 33.79 -42.71 -2.10
N GLU A 89 33.22 -42.36 -3.24
CA GLU A 89 32.67 -41.02 -3.46
C GLU A 89 31.52 -40.71 -2.51
N ARG A 90 31.46 -39.46 -2.02
CA ARG A 90 30.28 -38.97 -1.31
C ARG A 90 29.12 -38.82 -2.28
N PRO A 91 27.90 -39.19 -1.87
CA PRO A 91 26.75 -39.01 -2.73
C PRO A 91 26.42 -37.53 -2.93
N SER A 92 25.79 -37.18 -4.04
CA SER A 92 25.23 -35.84 -4.25
C SER A 92 23.77 -35.77 -3.81
N ILE A 93 23.33 -34.62 -3.32
CA ILE A 93 21.93 -34.36 -2.98
C ILE A 93 21.13 -34.24 -4.28
N ALA A 94 20.21 -35.16 -4.55
CA ALA A 94 19.38 -35.11 -5.75
C ALA A 94 18.19 -34.16 -5.61
N LEU A 95 17.54 -34.18 -4.44
CA LEU A 95 16.38 -33.37 -4.11
C LEU A 95 16.22 -33.26 -2.59
N ILE A 96 15.60 -32.17 -2.15
CA ILE A 96 15.23 -31.95 -0.75
C ILE A 96 13.71 -31.90 -0.67
N ARG A 97 13.09 -32.83 0.08
CA ARG A 97 11.65 -32.84 0.36
C ARG A 97 11.40 -32.21 1.72
N LEU A 98 10.53 -31.21 1.76
CA LEU A 98 10.07 -30.54 2.98
C LEU A 98 8.60 -30.89 3.17
N GLU A 99 8.26 -31.42 4.34
CA GLU A 99 6.88 -31.75 4.72
C GLU A 99 6.54 -31.17 6.09
N GLY A 100 5.31 -30.65 6.24
CA GLY A 100 4.82 -30.09 7.50
C GLY A 100 5.14 -28.59 7.72
N ASN A 101 5.52 -27.86 6.68
CA ASN A 101 5.77 -26.42 6.70
C ASN A 101 4.55 -25.59 6.24
N ASP A 102 3.46 -25.64 6.99
CA ASP A 102 2.22 -24.94 6.63
C ASP A 102 2.30 -23.43 6.86
N LEU A 103 3.10 -22.97 7.84
CA LEU A 103 3.20 -21.56 8.22
C LEU A 103 4.31 -20.81 7.48
N ILE A 104 5.48 -21.45 7.30
CA ILE A 104 6.62 -20.84 6.62
C ILE A 104 6.67 -21.34 5.18
N LYS A 105 6.68 -20.40 4.22
CA LYS A 105 6.77 -20.74 2.80
C LYS A 105 8.04 -21.53 2.50
N GLU A 106 7.89 -22.58 1.71
CA GLU A 106 8.97 -23.50 1.36
C GLU A 106 10.20 -22.79 0.77
N GLU A 107 9.98 -21.75 -0.03
CA GLU A 107 11.05 -20.92 -0.63
C GLU A 107 11.97 -20.30 0.43
N GLN A 108 11.43 -19.85 1.56
CA GLN A 108 12.21 -19.24 2.65
C GLN A 108 13.08 -20.29 3.35
N LEU A 109 12.53 -21.50 3.58
CA LEU A 109 13.27 -22.62 4.17
C LEU A 109 14.39 -23.08 3.23
N ARG A 110 14.11 -23.19 1.92
CA ARG A 110 15.12 -23.52 0.90
C ARG A 110 16.22 -22.46 0.83
N ALA A 111 15.88 -21.17 0.90
CA ALA A 111 16.87 -20.10 0.94
C ALA A 111 17.78 -20.17 2.19
N ALA A 112 17.22 -20.54 3.35
CA ALA A 112 18.00 -20.75 4.56
C ALA A 112 19.00 -21.91 4.41
N LEU A 113 18.56 -23.05 3.87
CA LEU A 113 19.42 -24.21 3.59
C LEU A 113 20.54 -23.87 2.60
N LYS A 114 20.21 -23.14 1.53
CA LYS A 114 21.16 -22.71 0.50
C LYS A 114 22.26 -21.81 1.05
N ARG A 115 21.93 -20.87 1.95
CA ARG A 115 22.94 -20.03 2.64
C ARG A 115 23.95 -20.83 3.46
N SER A 116 23.54 -22.00 3.93
CA SER A 116 24.39 -22.94 4.67
C SER A 116 25.12 -23.95 3.79
N GLY A 117 25.10 -23.74 2.45
CA GLY A 117 25.79 -24.60 1.49
C GLY A 117 25.05 -25.90 1.17
N LEU A 118 23.76 -25.97 1.47
CA LEU A 118 22.91 -27.14 1.26
C LEU A 118 21.91 -26.83 0.15
N ASP A 119 22.28 -27.28 -1.06
CA ASP A 119 21.48 -27.06 -2.26
C ASP A 119 21.38 -28.37 -3.06
N GLU A 120 20.39 -28.47 -3.91
CA GLU A 120 20.26 -29.60 -4.83
C GLU A 120 21.46 -29.62 -5.79
N GLY A 121 22.09 -30.79 -5.96
CA GLY A 121 23.35 -30.97 -6.70
C GLY A 121 24.63 -30.83 -5.86
N SER A 122 24.54 -30.38 -4.60
CA SER A 122 25.70 -30.29 -3.70
C SER A 122 26.15 -31.66 -3.16
N ILE A 123 27.41 -31.76 -2.72
CA ILE A 123 27.96 -32.99 -2.12
C ILE A 123 27.39 -33.18 -0.72
N PHE A 124 26.80 -34.34 -0.46
CA PHE A 124 26.22 -34.66 0.84
C PHE A 124 27.30 -35.03 1.86
N LYS A 125 27.24 -34.43 3.05
CA LYS A 125 28.04 -34.79 4.22
C LYS A 125 27.10 -35.26 5.34
N ARG A 126 27.41 -36.34 6.05
CA ARG A 126 26.56 -36.80 7.17
C ARG A 126 26.39 -35.75 8.26
N SER A 127 27.41 -34.95 8.52
CA SER A 127 27.35 -33.81 9.46
C SER A 127 26.38 -32.71 9.04
N ALA A 128 25.97 -32.67 7.77
CA ALA A 128 25.01 -31.69 7.27
C ALA A 128 23.60 -31.90 7.84
N LEU A 129 23.22 -33.11 8.26
CA LEU A 129 21.88 -33.37 8.81
C LEU A 129 21.62 -32.60 10.11
N ASP A 130 22.59 -32.61 11.02
CA ASP A 130 22.49 -31.84 12.26
C ASP A 130 22.47 -30.34 11.98
N GLN A 131 23.21 -29.90 10.96
CA GLN A 131 23.22 -28.51 10.55
C GLN A 131 21.88 -28.08 9.90
N ILE A 132 21.28 -28.91 9.05
CA ILE A 132 19.93 -28.72 8.49
C ILE A 132 18.92 -28.53 9.62
N ARG A 133 18.96 -29.44 10.60
CA ARG A 133 18.07 -29.39 11.76
C ARG A 133 18.23 -28.08 12.52
N LEU A 134 19.47 -27.69 12.84
CA LEU A 134 19.75 -26.46 13.59
C LEU A 134 19.34 -25.19 12.84
N GLU A 135 19.59 -25.11 11.53
CA GLU A 135 19.24 -23.94 10.72
C GLU A 135 17.73 -23.80 10.54
N LEU A 136 17.02 -24.90 10.28
CA LEU A 136 15.56 -24.85 10.19
C LEU A 136 14.94 -24.51 11.55
N LEU A 137 15.42 -25.11 12.65
CA LEU A 137 14.99 -24.74 14.00
C LEU A 137 15.27 -23.27 14.31
N LYS A 138 16.38 -22.70 13.83
CA LYS A 138 16.68 -21.29 14.00
C LYS A 138 15.66 -20.39 13.30
N VAL A 139 15.28 -20.70 12.05
CA VAL A 139 14.23 -19.96 11.33
C VAL A 139 12.90 -20.03 12.07
N TYR A 140 12.51 -21.22 12.56
CA TYR A 140 11.30 -21.38 13.35
C TYR A 140 11.37 -20.63 14.69
N ASN A 141 12.51 -20.64 15.37
CA ASN A 141 12.72 -19.90 16.62
C ASN A 141 12.66 -18.38 16.41
N GLU A 142 13.20 -17.88 15.29
CA GLU A 142 13.10 -16.47 14.90
C GLU A 142 11.63 -16.07 14.67
N ALA A 143 10.82 -16.97 14.13
CA ALA A 143 9.36 -16.84 13.98
C ALA A 143 8.55 -17.18 15.27
N GLY A 144 9.20 -17.31 16.43
CA GLY A 144 8.53 -17.54 17.72
C GLY A 144 8.07 -18.98 17.99
N ARG A 145 8.55 -19.96 17.22
CA ARG A 145 8.17 -21.39 17.30
C ARG A 145 9.22 -22.24 18.00
N TYR A 146 9.39 -22.00 19.30
CA TYR A 146 10.37 -22.71 20.13
C TYR A 146 10.09 -24.20 20.35
N THR A 147 8.84 -24.63 20.15
CA THR A 147 8.42 -26.04 20.26
C THR A 147 8.56 -26.80 18.94
N ALA A 148 9.12 -26.17 17.90
CA ALA A 148 9.30 -26.80 16.60
C ALA A 148 10.25 -28.02 16.70
N GLN A 149 9.92 -29.08 15.96
CA GLN A 149 10.75 -30.28 15.83
C GLN A 149 11.04 -30.52 14.37
N VAL A 150 12.31 -30.71 14.04
CA VAL A 150 12.77 -31.00 12.68
C VAL A 150 13.44 -32.36 12.70
N ASN A 151 12.88 -33.30 11.94
CA ASN A 151 13.46 -34.61 11.71
C ASN A 151 13.96 -34.67 10.27
N SER A 152 15.16 -35.22 10.07
CA SER A 152 15.73 -35.40 8.74
C SER A 152 16.11 -36.87 8.56
N GLU A 153 15.68 -37.44 7.45
CA GLU A 153 15.96 -38.82 7.06
C GLU A 153 16.61 -38.83 5.67
N ILE A 154 17.55 -39.75 5.48
CA ILE A 154 18.23 -39.95 4.20
C ILE A 154 17.56 -41.12 3.49
N GLU A 155 17.20 -40.89 2.23
CA GLU A 155 16.79 -41.94 1.31
C GLU A 155 17.90 -42.10 0.25
N GLU A 156 18.57 -43.25 0.24
CA GLU A 156 19.57 -43.57 -0.77
C GLU A 156 18.88 -43.84 -2.12
N LEU A 157 19.33 -43.13 -3.16
CA LEU A 157 18.81 -43.25 -4.51
C LEU A 157 19.77 -44.02 -5.41
N SER A 158 19.31 -44.40 -6.60
CA SER A 158 20.19 -44.95 -7.63
C SER A 158 21.28 -43.95 -8.03
N THR A 159 22.44 -44.47 -8.45
CA THR A 159 23.60 -43.74 -8.98
C THR A 159 24.33 -42.81 -7.97
N ASN A 160 24.61 -43.30 -6.75
CA ASN A 160 25.35 -42.58 -5.69
C ASN A 160 24.75 -41.19 -5.38
N ARG A 161 23.43 -41.15 -5.21
CA ARG A 161 22.68 -39.93 -4.87
C ARG A 161 21.82 -40.16 -3.65
N VAL A 162 21.47 -39.08 -2.96
CA VAL A 162 20.58 -39.12 -1.79
C VAL A 162 19.44 -38.11 -1.93
N ALA A 163 18.25 -38.49 -1.48
CA ALA A 163 17.17 -37.57 -1.19
C ALA A 163 17.14 -37.27 0.31
N LEU A 164 16.95 -36.00 0.65
CA LEU A 164 16.80 -35.55 2.03
C LEU A 164 15.31 -35.34 2.31
N ASN A 165 14.74 -36.21 3.13
CA ASN A 165 13.35 -36.11 3.56
C ASN A 165 13.31 -35.41 4.92
N ILE A 166 12.83 -34.17 4.94
CA ILE A 166 12.78 -33.32 6.12
C ILE A 166 11.32 -33.18 6.55
N SER A 167 10.99 -33.77 7.70
CA SER A 167 9.67 -33.67 8.33
C SER A 167 9.71 -32.66 9.47
N ILE A 168 8.84 -31.66 9.37
CA ILE A 168 8.76 -30.53 10.29
C ILE A 168 7.45 -30.64 11.08
N LYS A 169 7.54 -30.51 12.39
CA LYS A 169 6.41 -30.26 13.28
C LYS A 169 6.59 -28.86 13.86
N GLU A 170 5.84 -27.90 13.36
CA GLU A 170 6.06 -26.47 13.67
C GLU A 170 5.77 -26.09 15.12
N GLY A 171 4.97 -26.89 15.83
CA GLY A 171 4.62 -26.64 17.23
C GLY A 171 3.73 -25.41 17.43
N LYS A 172 3.35 -25.14 18.68
CA LYS A 172 2.55 -23.97 19.04
C LYS A 172 3.45 -22.75 19.23
N SER A 173 2.98 -21.57 18.83
CA SER A 173 3.64 -20.30 19.18
C SER A 173 3.66 -20.15 20.68
N ALA A 174 4.81 -19.72 21.19
CA ALA A 174 4.88 -19.19 22.54
C ALA A 174 4.28 -17.78 22.53
N VAL A 175 3.47 -17.49 23.55
CA VAL A 175 2.73 -16.24 23.68
C VAL A 175 3.44 -15.37 24.72
N ILE A 176 3.50 -14.06 24.48
CA ILE A 176 4.10 -13.10 25.40
C ILE A 176 3.16 -12.95 26.61
N GLU A 177 3.62 -13.42 27.76
CA GLU A 177 2.87 -13.33 29.01
C GLU A 177 3.10 -11.97 29.68
N LYS A 178 4.33 -11.46 29.61
CA LYS A 178 4.70 -10.19 30.24
C LYS A 178 5.86 -9.52 29.51
N VAL A 179 5.73 -8.20 29.36
CA VAL A 179 6.81 -7.28 28.98
C VAL A 179 7.08 -6.37 30.17
N SER A 180 8.33 -6.26 30.60
CA SER A 180 8.75 -5.37 31.70
C SER A 180 9.90 -4.50 31.23
N ILE A 181 9.82 -3.20 31.52
CA ILE A 181 10.93 -2.27 31.32
C ILE A 181 11.54 -2.00 32.70
N ILE A 182 12.86 -2.13 32.82
CA ILE A 182 13.58 -1.95 34.08
C ILE A 182 14.61 -0.84 33.91
N GLY A 183 14.56 0.15 34.79
CA GLY A 183 15.50 1.28 34.79
C GLY A 183 14.88 2.58 34.28
N ASN A 184 13.66 2.53 33.73
CA ASN A 184 12.81 3.69 33.48
C ASN A 184 12.34 4.29 34.81
N LYS A 185 12.63 5.58 35.03
CA LYS A 185 12.25 6.33 36.23
C LYS A 185 11.39 7.54 35.90
N GLN A 186 11.57 8.10 34.71
CA GLN A 186 10.85 9.28 34.26
C GLN A 186 9.54 8.94 33.57
N PHE A 187 9.48 7.80 32.86
CA PHE A 187 8.29 7.32 32.16
C PHE A 187 7.89 5.94 32.69
N SER A 188 6.58 5.71 32.86
CA SER A 188 6.06 4.42 33.34
C SER A 188 5.96 3.40 32.20
N ASP A 189 5.93 2.10 32.55
CA ASP A 189 5.69 1.03 31.58
C ASP A 189 4.36 1.23 30.83
N GLU A 190 3.34 1.79 31.49
CA GLU A 190 2.03 2.11 30.87
C GLU A 190 2.14 3.15 29.74
N GLU A 191 3.13 4.04 29.79
CA GLU A 191 3.37 5.03 28.73
C GLU A 191 4.29 4.47 27.62
N LEU A 192 5.20 3.57 27.96
CA LEU A 192 6.22 3.04 27.04
C LEU A 192 5.76 1.79 26.27
N LEU A 193 5.00 0.89 26.89
CA LEU A 193 4.53 -0.36 26.27
C LEU A 193 3.60 -0.13 25.07
N PRO A 194 2.71 0.88 25.03
CA PRO A 194 1.90 1.17 23.85
C PRO A 194 2.72 1.55 22.60
N LEU A 195 4.01 1.89 22.74
CA LEU A 195 4.89 2.17 21.61
C LEU A 195 5.31 0.90 20.86
N PHE A 196 5.08 -0.28 21.44
CA PHE A 196 5.55 -1.55 20.92
C PHE A 196 4.50 -2.21 20.03
N ASP A 197 4.96 -2.90 19.00
CA ASP A 197 4.14 -3.84 18.23
C ASP A 197 3.95 -5.15 19.02
N LEU A 198 4.91 -5.52 19.86
CA LEU A 198 4.78 -6.66 20.77
C LEU A 198 4.00 -6.28 22.03
N SER A 199 2.95 -7.03 22.35
CA SER A 199 2.14 -6.82 23.55
C SER A 199 1.79 -8.14 24.26
N VAL A 200 1.27 -8.04 25.47
CA VAL A 200 0.57 -9.17 26.11
C VAL A 200 -0.73 -9.46 25.36
N THR A 201 -1.24 -10.69 25.47
CA THR A 201 -2.50 -11.09 24.82
C THR A 201 -3.64 -10.15 25.21
N ASN A 202 -4.27 -9.58 24.19
CA ASN A 202 -5.44 -8.71 24.31
C ASN A 202 -6.60 -9.28 23.47
N ALA A 203 -7.76 -8.62 23.51
CA ALA A 203 -8.97 -9.08 22.83
C ALA A 203 -8.83 -9.22 21.30
N PHE A 204 -7.80 -8.62 20.71
CA PHE A 204 -7.56 -8.53 19.27
C PHE A 204 -6.29 -9.25 18.80
N SER A 205 -5.55 -9.91 19.71
CA SER A 205 -4.34 -10.67 19.37
C SER A 205 -4.60 -11.79 18.35
N TRP A 206 -5.84 -12.27 18.23
CA TRP A 206 -6.23 -13.26 17.23
C TRP A 206 -6.11 -12.80 15.77
N TRP A 207 -6.15 -11.48 15.50
CA TRP A 207 -5.96 -10.92 14.16
C TRP A 207 -4.58 -10.29 13.98
N THR A 208 -3.97 -9.74 15.06
CA THR A 208 -2.77 -8.87 14.97
C THR A 208 -1.49 -9.65 15.12
N ASP A 209 -1.54 -10.82 15.77
CA ASP A 209 -0.35 -11.59 16.10
C ASP A 209 0.71 -10.76 16.88
N ASN A 210 0.25 -9.79 17.68
CA ASN A 210 1.08 -8.92 18.53
C ASN A 210 1.61 -9.64 19.78
N ASP A 211 0.95 -10.72 20.20
CA ASP A 211 1.33 -11.54 21.35
C ASP A 211 2.30 -12.68 20.99
N LYS A 212 2.64 -12.81 19.70
CA LYS A 212 3.62 -13.80 19.22
C LYS A 212 5.00 -13.15 19.16
N TYR A 213 5.94 -13.68 19.94
CA TYR A 213 7.31 -13.18 19.95
C TYR A 213 7.98 -13.38 18.57
N ALA A 214 8.60 -12.32 18.07
CA ALA A 214 9.54 -12.36 16.94
C ALA A 214 10.72 -11.43 17.23
N ARG A 215 11.94 -11.86 16.88
CA ARG A 215 13.16 -11.09 17.19
C ARG A 215 13.20 -9.76 16.42
N GLU A 216 12.72 -9.77 15.19
CA GLU A 216 12.67 -8.60 14.31
C GLU A 216 11.72 -7.53 14.89
N LYS A 217 10.55 -7.96 15.38
CA LYS A 217 9.58 -7.08 16.05
C LYS A 217 10.17 -6.46 17.31
N LEU A 218 10.80 -7.26 18.17
CA LEU A 218 11.47 -6.75 19.38
C LEU A 218 12.56 -5.73 19.04
N SER A 219 13.35 -5.98 18.00
CA SER A 219 14.41 -5.07 17.56
C SER A 219 13.82 -3.72 17.09
N ALA A 220 12.69 -3.76 16.37
CA ALA A 220 11.98 -2.55 15.97
C ALA A 220 11.39 -1.80 17.20
N ASP A 221 10.82 -2.52 18.16
CA ASP A 221 10.29 -1.96 19.41
C ASP A 221 11.37 -1.26 20.24
N ILE A 222 12.56 -1.85 20.33
CA ILE A 222 13.72 -1.24 20.99
C ILE A 222 14.12 0.07 20.31
N GLU A 223 14.12 0.12 18.98
CA GLU A 223 14.43 1.36 18.26
C GLU A 223 13.33 2.42 18.38
N ARG A 224 12.05 2.01 18.49
CA ARG A 224 10.94 2.93 18.82
C ARG A 224 11.12 3.51 20.22
N LEU A 225 11.44 2.67 21.21
CA LEU A 225 11.75 3.10 22.58
C LEU A 225 12.91 4.09 22.59
N ARG A 226 14.01 3.73 21.92
CA ARG A 226 15.20 4.57 21.82
C ARG A 226 14.89 5.93 21.20
N SER A 227 14.12 5.93 20.12
CA SER A 227 13.71 7.17 19.45
C SER A 227 12.82 8.03 20.36
N PHE A 228 11.88 7.42 21.08
CA PHE A 228 11.01 8.12 22.04
C PHE A 228 11.80 8.93 23.09
N TYR A 229 12.86 8.34 23.64
CA TYR A 229 13.74 9.00 24.62
C TYR A 229 14.66 10.04 23.98
N LEU A 230 15.29 9.74 22.84
CA LEU A 230 16.17 10.66 22.12
C LEU A 230 15.43 11.91 21.61
N ASP A 231 14.14 11.79 21.32
CA ASP A 231 13.27 12.90 20.91
C ASP A 231 12.83 13.78 22.10
N ARG A 232 13.11 13.37 23.34
CA ARG A 232 12.73 14.06 24.58
C ARG A 232 13.91 14.55 25.42
N GLY A 233 15.10 14.69 24.81
CA GLY A 233 16.27 15.25 25.47
C GLY A 233 17.28 14.25 26.01
N TYR A 234 16.98 12.95 25.99
CA TYR A 234 17.81 11.93 26.64
C TYR A 234 18.90 11.39 25.69
N MET A 235 19.89 12.22 25.35
CA MET A 235 20.97 11.86 24.42
C MET A 235 21.77 10.61 24.84
N GLN A 236 21.87 10.36 26.15
CA GLN A 236 22.62 9.23 26.72
C GLN A 236 21.74 8.00 26.97
N PHE A 237 20.52 7.99 26.43
CA PHE A 237 19.64 6.83 26.55
C PHE A 237 20.26 5.60 25.89
N GLU A 238 20.30 4.50 26.63
CA GLU A 238 20.82 3.23 26.14
C GLU A 238 19.98 2.08 26.68
N VAL A 239 19.73 1.07 25.83
CA VAL A 239 19.19 -0.22 26.26
C VAL A 239 20.36 -1.11 26.64
N THR A 240 20.51 -1.40 27.93
CA THR A 240 21.68 -2.07 28.50
C THR A 240 21.65 -3.58 28.24
N SER A 241 20.48 -4.20 28.32
CA SER A 241 20.27 -5.59 27.90
C SER A 241 18.80 -5.89 27.61
N THR A 242 18.57 -6.94 26.82
CA THR A 242 17.24 -7.47 26.49
C THR A 242 17.22 -8.94 26.84
N ASP A 243 16.57 -9.27 27.95
CA ASP A 243 16.50 -10.64 28.46
C ASP A 243 15.19 -11.27 28.03
N VAL A 244 15.27 -12.29 27.18
CA VAL A 244 14.14 -13.10 26.73
C VAL A 244 14.19 -14.41 27.49
N SER A 245 13.18 -14.66 28.34
CA SER A 245 13.05 -15.92 29.07
C SER A 245 11.79 -16.66 28.64
N ILE A 246 11.88 -17.99 28.60
CA ILE A 246 10.82 -18.86 28.12
C ILE A 246 10.43 -19.79 29.27
N SER A 247 9.13 -20.02 29.45
CA SER A 247 8.65 -20.96 30.45
C SER A 247 9.15 -22.39 30.19
N PRO A 248 9.30 -23.24 31.22
CA PRO A 248 9.74 -24.63 31.03
C PRO A 248 8.83 -25.46 30.10
N ASP A 249 7.55 -25.09 29.98
CA ASP A 249 6.59 -25.72 29.08
C ASP A 249 6.61 -25.14 27.66
N GLN A 250 7.50 -24.17 27.39
CA GLN A 250 7.73 -23.52 26.09
C GLN A 250 6.49 -22.82 25.51
N LYS A 251 5.53 -22.43 26.35
CA LYS A 251 4.30 -21.74 25.94
C LYS A 251 4.28 -20.25 26.21
N GLN A 252 5.06 -19.78 27.18
CA GLN A 252 5.06 -18.38 27.61
C GLN A 252 6.45 -17.77 27.41
N VAL A 253 6.47 -16.54 26.90
CA VAL A 253 7.66 -15.70 26.77
C VAL A 253 7.54 -14.51 27.72
N TYR A 254 8.62 -14.23 28.44
CA TYR A 254 8.76 -13.07 29.31
C TYR A 254 9.90 -12.21 28.78
N LEU A 255 9.57 -10.96 28.45
CA LEU A 255 10.50 -9.98 27.90
C LEU A 255 10.88 -8.98 28.99
N THR A 256 12.16 -8.88 29.30
CA THR A 256 12.71 -7.86 30.21
C THR A 256 13.67 -6.97 29.44
N ILE A 257 13.37 -5.68 29.39
CA ILE A 257 14.20 -4.68 28.70
C ILE A 257 14.83 -3.80 29.76
N ASN A 258 16.14 -3.92 29.94
CA ASN A 258 16.89 -3.08 30.86
C ASN A 258 17.35 -1.82 30.14
N VAL A 259 17.07 -0.65 30.73
CA VAL A 259 17.36 0.65 30.13
C VAL A 259 18.12 1.54 31.10
N SER A 260 18.90 2.46 30.55
CA SER A 260 19.56 3.55 31.25
C SER A 260 19.09 4.86 30.61
N GLU A 261 18.26 5.65 31.32
CA GLU A 261 17.65 6.85 30.75
C GLU A 261 18.66 7.96 30.47
N GLY A 262 19.69 8.09 31.31
CA GLY A 262 20.62 9.22 31.26
C GLY A 262 19.99 10.56 31.72
N ALA A 263 20.72 11.66 31.54
CA ALA A 263 20.22 13.01 31.84
C ALA A 263 19.54 13.64 30.62
N GLN A 264 18.63 14.59 30.87
CA GLN A 264 18.08 15.46 29.82
C GLN A 264 19.07 16.56 29.46
N PHE A 265 19.24 16.80 28.16
CA PHE A 265 20.14 17.82 27.63
C PHE A 265 19.35 18.93 26.93
N TYR A 266 19.81 20.18 27.13
CA TYR A 266 19.31 21.36 26.43
C TYR A 266 20.34 21.84 25.38
N LEU A 267 19.84 22.42 24.29
CA LEU A 267 20.66 22.99 23.23
C LEU A 267 21.18 24.36 23.65
N LYS A 268 22.48 24.51 23.87
CA LYS A 268 23.11 25.78 24.26
C LYS A 268 23.33 26.71 23.09
N SER A 269 23.72 26.15 21.95
CA SER A 269 23.90 26.87 20.69
C SER A 269 23.64 25.92 19.52
N VAL A 270 23.13 26.48 18.42
CA VAL A 270 22.93 25.79 17.15
C VAL A 270 23.66 26.60 16.08
N GLU A 271 24.62 25.97 15.40
CA GLU A 271 25.45 26.64 14.41
C GLU A 271 25.56 25.80 13.13
N ILE A 272 25.46 26.45 11.98
CA ILE A 272 25.79 25.85 10.67
C ILE A 272 27.22 26.24 10.31
N THR A 273 28.04 25.24 9.99
CA THR A 273 29.47 25.35 9.68
C THR A 273 29.81 24.57 8.41
N GLY A 274 30.96 24.84 7.78
CA GLY A 274 31.40 24.15 6.56
C GLY A 274 31.53 25.11 5.36
N ASN A 275 31.53 24.54 4.15
CA ASN A 275 31.60 25.30 2.91
C ASN A 275 30.17 25.61 2.41
N LEU A 276 29.66 26.80 2.70
CA LEU A 276 28.27 27.14 2.37
C LEU A 276 28.18 27.62 0.91
N ALA A 277 27.59 26.79 0.05
CA ALA A 277 27.34 27.13 -1.36
C ALA A 277 26.09 28.03 -1.56
N VAL A 278 25.28 28.18 -0.50
CA VAL A 278 24.04 28.94 -0.43
C VAL A 278 24.14 29.87 0.80
N PRO A 279 23.50 31.07 0.81
CA PRO A 279 23.54 31.97 1.95
C PRO A 279 23.14 31.27 3.25
N LYS A 280 23.87 31.54 4.33
CA LYS A 280 23.67 30.89 5.63
C LYS A 280 22.25 31.10 6.15
N GLU A 281 21.70 32.30 5.91
CA GLU A 281 20.37 32.71 6.34
C GLU A 281 19.27 31.84 5.71
N GLN A 282 19.48 31.32 4.49
CA GLN A 282 18.52 30.42 3.85
C GLN A 282 18.55 29.04 4.51
N LEU A 283 19.75 28.53 4.82
CA LEU A 283 19.90 27.24 5.51
C LEU A 283 19.39 27.29 6.96
N GLU A 284 19.54 28.44 7.62
CA GLU A 284 19.05 28.64 9.00
C GLU A 284 17.52 28.60 9.10
N GLN A 285 16.78 28.97 8.04
CA GLN A 285 15.31 28.88 8.01
C GLN A 285 14.79 27.43 8.04
N HIS A 286 15.64 26.45 7.70
CA HIS A 286 15.30 25.04 7.68
C HIS A 286 15.64 24.32 9.00
N LEU A 287 16.27 25.01 9.96
CA LEU A 287 16.52 24.45 11.29
C LEU A 287 15.20 24.36 12.07
N GLN A 288 14.83 23.14 12.45
CA GLN A 288 13.69 22.86 13.32
C GLN A 288 14.04 22.95 14.82
N VAL A 289 15.29 23.30 15.13
CA VAL A 289 15.82 23.37 16.50
C VAL A 289 16.40 24.75 16.78
N ALA A 290 16.13 25.27 17.99
CA ALA A 290 16.65 26.54 18.45
C ALA A 290 17.47 26.40 19.76
N ALA A 291 18.33 27.39 20.03
CA ALA A 291 19.03 27.46 21.30
C ALA A 291 18.04 27.70 22.45
N GLY A 292 18.20 26.94 23.54
CA GLY A 292 17.33 26.93 24.72
C GLY A 292 16.31 25.79 24.73
N GLU A 293 16.11 25.10 23.61
CA GLU A 293 15.19 23.96 23.53
C GLU A 293 15.83 22.66 24.04
N LEU A 294 14.98 21.67 24.33
CA LEU A 294 15.44 20.31 24.63
C LEU A 294 16.08 19.68 23.39
N PHE A 295 17.10 18.85 23.60
CA PHE A 295 17.64 18.04 22.51
C PHE A 295 16.55 17.13 21.94
N ASN A 296 16.29 17.21 20.64
CA ASN A 296 15.31 16.36 19.97
C ASN A 296 15.94 15.76 18.72
N ARG A 297 16.19 14.45 18.73
CA ARG A 297 16.84 13.77 17.61
C ARG A 297 16.02 13.88 16.33
N LYS A 298 14.70 13.67 16.38
CA LYS A 298 13.81 13.80 15.23
C LYS A 298 13.95 15.17 14.54
N MET A 299 13.88 16.26 15.29
CA MET A 299 14.03 17.62 14.75
C MET A 299 15.42 17.85 14.14
N ILE A 300 16.48 17.26 14.73
CA ILE A 300 17.86 17.37 14.20
C ILE A 300 18.01 16.61 12.88
N VAL A 301 17.46 15.40 12.80
CA VAL A 301 17.45 14.60 11.56
C VAL A 301 16.65 15.35 10.49
N GLU A 302 15.47 15.85 10.83
CA GLU A 302 14.63 16.65 9.92
C GLU A 302 15.36 17.92 9.45
N SER A 303 16.09 18.59 10.34
CA SER A 303 16.92 19.74 9.95
C SER A 303 18.04 19.36 8.97
N ASN A 304 18.74 18.24 9.18
CA ASN A 304 19.75 17.74 8.23
C ASN A 304 19.14 17.45 6.86
N ASP A 305 17.98 16.78 6.84
CA ASP A 305 17.30 16.39 5.61
C ASP A 305 16.81 17.63 4.85
N LEU A 306 16.25 18.62 5.55
CA LEU A 306 15.81 19.88 4.93
C LEU A 306 16.99 20.69 4.38
N ILE A 307 18.11 20.79 5.11
CA ILE A 307 19.34 21.45 4.64
C ILE A 307 19.89 20.73 3.40
N GLN A 308 19.99 19.40 3.44
CA GLN A 308 20.48 18.60 2.32
C GLN A 308 19.55 18.74 1.09
N ARG A 309 18.23 18.79 1.32
CA ARG A 309 17.23 18.99 0.28
C ARG A 309 17.34 20.37 -0.36
N GLU A 310 17.52 21.43 0.43
CA GLU A 310 17.71 22.78 -0.09
C GLU A 310 18.97 22.91 -0.96
N LEU A 311 20.07 22.31 -0.52
CA LEU A 311 21.29 22.23 -1.33
C LEU A 311 21.08 21.39 -2.59
N GLY A 312 20.40 20.24 -2.46
CA GLY A 312 20.04 19.39 -3.59
C GLY A 312 19.13 20.10 -4.60
N ASN A 313 18.26 20.99 -4.14
CA ASN A 313 17.40 21.84 -4.98
C ASN A 313 18.20 22.90 -5.74
N SER A 314 19.26 23.39 -5.11
CA SER A 314 20.20 24.36 -5.69
C SER A 314 21.23 23.72 -6.64
N GLY A 315 21.14 22.41 -6.94
CA GLY A 315 22.05 21.73 -7.86
C GLY A 315 23.10 20.81 -7.23
N TYR A 316 23.15 20.74 -5.91
CA TYR A 316 24.20 20.02 -5.18
C TYR A 316 23.71 18.62 -4.75
N LEU A 317 23.54 17.70 -5.70
CA LEU A 317 23.00 16.34 -5.41
C LEU A 317 23.86 15.52 -4.45
N ALA A 318 25.17 15.77 -4.40
CA ALA A 318 26.10 15.07 -3.52
C ALA A 318 26.25 15.74 -2.14
N ALA A 319 25.39 16.73 -1.83
CA ALA A 319 25.45 17.45 -0.57
C ALA A 319 25.26 16.52 0.63
N ARG A 320 26.01 16.78 1.69
CA ARG A 320 25.91 16.07 2.97
C ARG A 320 25.79 17.08 4.10
N SER A 321 24.83 16.87 5.00
CA SER A 321 24.73 17.59 6.26
C SER A 321 24.85 16.60 7.41
N ASN A 322 25.80 16.83 8.30
CA ASN A 322 25.96 16.00 9.51
C ASN A 322 25.85 16.87 10.75
N ALA A 323 24.92 16.51 11.64
CA ALA A 323 24.83 17.14 12.95
C ALA A 323 25.81 16.49 13.92
N ILE A 324 26.72 17.29 14.47
CA ILE A 324 27.72 16.87 15.44
C ILE A 324 27.34 17.51 16.79
N PRO A 325 26.77 16.74 17.73
CA PRO A 325 26.54 17.22 19.09
C PRO A 325 27.86 17.21 19.88
N GLU A 326 28.22 18.37 20.42
CA GLU A 326 29.35 18.52 21.35
C GLU A 326 28.80 18.74 22.76
N VAL A 327 29.03 17.78 23.67
CA VAL A 327 28.60 17.88 25.06
C VAL A 327 29.39 19.00 25.76
N ASP A 328 28.68 19.98 26.32
CA ASP A 328 29.23 21.15 27.01
C ASP A 328 28.73 21.18 28.45
N GLY A 329 29.38 20.44 29.34
CA GLY A 329 28.97 20.35 30.76
C GLY A 329 28.12 19.13 31.08
N LYS A 330 27.20 19.26 32.05
CA LYS A 330 26.41 18.12 32.59
C LYS A 330 25.02 17.95 31.96
N ASP A 331 24.45 19.03 31.42
CA ASP A 331 23.05 19.13 30.97
C ASP A 331 22.90 19.98 29.70
N SER A 332 24.01 20.32 29.02
CA SER A 332 23.97 21.15 27.81
C SER A 332 24.81 20.61 26.66
N VAL A 333 24.33 20.82 25.43
CA VAL A 333 24.97 20.40 24.18
C VAL A 333 25.07 21.59 23.23
N LYS A 334 26.22 21.74 22.57
CA LYS A 334 26.38 22.62 21.40
C LYS A 334 26.18 21.78 20.14
N LEU A 335 25.26 22.19 19.29
CA LEU A 335 24.95 21.45 18.07
C LEU A 335 25.56 22.16 16.87
N LYS A 336 26.46 21.48 16.15
CA LYS A 336 27.06 21.98 14.91
C LYS A 336 26.57 21.17 13.73
N PHE A 337 25.90 21.82 12.79
CA PHE A 337 25.57 21.25 11.49
C PHE A 337 26.75 21.49 10.55
N TYR A 338 27.48 20.43 10.21
CA TYR A 338 28.60 20.50 9.28
C TYR A 338 28.12 20.14 7.87
N VAL A 339 28.20 21.12 6.98
CA VAL A 339 27.63 21.07 5.62
C VAL A 339 28.73 21.00 4.58
N GLU A 340 28.65 19.99 3.71
CA GLU A 340 29.49 19.81 2.54
C GLU A 340 28.61 19.73 1.29
N PRO A 341 28.52 20.78 0.45
CA PRO A 341 27.63 20.81 -0.70
C PRO A 341 28.11 19.89 -1.83
N GLY A 342 29.42 19.63 -1.94
CA GLY A 342 29.96 18.94 -3.11
C GLY A 342 29.96 19.84 -4.35
N LYS A 343 29.88 19.23 -5.54
CA LYS A 343 29.91 19.94 -6.83
C LYS A 343 28.51 20.21 -7.37
N LEU A 344 28.36 21.32 -8.10
CA LEU A 344 27.16 21.61 -8.85
C LEU A 344 26.99 20.56 -9.95
N THR A 345 25.87 19.85 -9.93
CA THR A 345 25.63 18.71 -10.79
C THR A 345 24.59 19.05 -11.86
N SER A 346 24.88 18.69 -13.11
CA SER A 346 23.93 18.75 -14.22
C SER A 346 23.48 17.36 -14.65
N ILE A 347 22.24 17.26 -15.11
CA ILE A 347 21.68 16.01 -15.65
C ILE A 347 22.05 15.92 -17.12
N ARG A 348 22.90 14.98 -17.52
CA ARG A 348 23.28 14.83 -18.93
C ARG A 348 22.15 14.22 -19.75
N ARG A 349 21.57 13.12 -19.26
CA ARG A 349 20.43 12.42 -19.85
C ARG A 349 19.66 11.61 -18.81
N ILE A 350 18.45 11.24 -19.15
CA ILE A 350 17.58 10.39 -18.37
C ILE A 350 17.38 9.07 -19.12
N GLU A 351 17.82 7.97 -18.50
CA GLU A 351 17.66 6.62 -19.00
C GLU A 351 16.49 5.94 -18.29
N ILE A 352 15.56 5.38 -19.06
CA ILE A 352 14.41 4.65 -18.55
C ILE A 352 14.60 3.16 -18.86
N ARG A 353 14.43 2.29 -17.85
CA ARG A 353 14.58 0.83 -17.97
C ARG A 353 13.39 0.12 -17.35
N GLY A 354 13.01 -1.01 -17.95
CA GLY A 354 11.93 -1.87 -17.47
C GLY A 354 10.55 -1.55 -18.03
N ASN A 355 10.45 -0.55 -18.91
CA ASN A 355 9.24 -0.19 -19.65
C ASN A 355 9.09 -1.03 -20.93
N SER A 356 8.79 -2.32 -20.77
CA SER A 356 8.67 -3.25 -21.89
C SER A 356 7.37 -3.06 -22.68
N MET A 357 6.30 -2.67 -21.99
CA MET A 357 4.97 -2.45 -22.55
C MET A 357 4.67 -0.96 -22.72
N THR A 358 5.09 -0.14 -21.76
CA THR A 358 4.82 1.30 -21.68
C THR A 358 5.79 2.08 -22.54
N ALA A 359 5.26 2.94 -23.42
CA ALA A 359 6.09 3.79 -24.25
C ALA A 359 6.94 4.75 -23.41
N ASP A 360 8.18 4.99 -23.84
CA ASP A 360 9.12 5.89 -23.17
C ASP A 360 8.52 7.29 -22.95
N GLU A 361 7.80 7.82 -23.94
CA GLU A 361 7.13 9.12 -23.88
C GLU A 361 6.14 9.24 -22.71
N VAL A 362 5.45 8.15 -22.36
CA VAL A 362 4.47 8.11 -21.26
C VAL A 362 5.15 8.29 -19.92
N ILE A 363 6.37 7.77 -19.76
CA ILE A 363 7.18 7.94 -18.55
C ILE A 363 7.84 9.32 -18.58
N ARG A 364 8.41 9.71 -19.71
CA ARG A 364 9.19 10.94 -19.87
C ARG A 364 8.37 12.20 -19.61
N ARG A 365 7.10 12.23 -20.03
CA ARG A 365 6.19 13.36 -19.76
C ARG A 365 5.87 13.58 -18.27
N GLU A 366 6.07 12.56 -17.44
CA GLU A 366 5.87 12.66 -15.99
C GLU A 366 7.09 13.24 -15.27
N LEU A 367 8.22 13.44 -15.96
CA LEU A 367 9.49 13.88 -15.38
C LEU A 367 9.64 15.41 -15.46
N PRO A 368 9.39 16.16 -14.37
CA PRO A 368 9.68 17.59 -14.34
C PRO A 368 11.19 17.90 -14.38
N GLN A 369 12.07 16.99 -13.95
CA GLN A 369 13.51 17.16 -14.14
C GLN A 369 13.86 16.99 -15.62
N MET A 370 14.45 18.01 -16.23
CA MET A 370 14.84 17.99 -17.65
C MET A 370 16.28 17.49 -17.83
N GLU A 371 16.53 16.86 -18.98
CA GLU A 371 17.88 16.59 -19.49
C GLU A 371 18.57 17.90 -19.87
N GLY A 372 19.88 17.99 -19.65
CA GLY A 372 20.69 19.19 -19.88
C GLY A 372 20.53 20.29 -18.83
N ALA A 373 19.61 20.14 -17.87
CA ALA A 373 19.38 21.11 -16.80
C ALA A 373 20.28 20.85 -15.58
N ILE A 374 20.41 21.85 -14.71
CA ILE A 374 20.95 21.66 -13.35
C ILE A 374 20.03 20.67 -12.62
N ALA A 375 20.64 19.77 -11.87
CA ALA A 375 19.90 18.79 -11.10
C ALA A 375 19.10 19.45 -9.98
N SER A 376 17.91 18.95 -9.69
CA SER A 376 17.15 19.36 -8.51
C SER A 376 16.62 18.14 -7.81
N ALA A 377 16.98 17.97 -6.53
CA ALA A 377 16.50 16.86 -5.70
C ALA A 377 14.95 16.84 -5.67
N ASP A 378 14.31 18.00 -5.54
CA ASP A 378 12.85 18.13 -5.58
C ASP A 378 12.24 17.72 -6.90
N LEU A 379 12.81 18.12 -8.04
CA LEU A 379 12.28 17.72 -9.34
C LEU A 379 12.46 16.22 -9.57
N ILE A 380 13.57 15.63 -9.12
CA ILE A 380 13.81 14.18 -9.22
C ILE A 380 12.81 13.41 -8.35
N GLU A 381 12.59 13.82 -7.10
CA GLU A 381 11.62 13.15 -6.23
C GLU A 381 10.18 13.38 -6.71
N LYS A 382 9.85 14.57 -7.22
CA LYS A 382 8.55 14.81 -7.89
C LYS A 382 8.37 13.92 -9.11
N SER A 383 9.42 13.67 -9.89
CA SER A 383 9.38 12.74 -11.03
C SER A 383 9.02 11.34 -10.56
N LYS A 384 9.68 10.84 -9.52
CA LYS A 384 9.38 9.53 -8.92
C LYS A 384 7.96 9.47 -8.36
N SER A 385 7.53 10.51 -7.64
CA SER A 385 6.18 10.60 -7.07
C SER A 385 5.10 10.60 -8.16
N ARG A 386 5.28 11.39 -9.24
CA ARG A 386 4.36 11.40 -10.40
C ARG A 386 4.28 10.05 -11.08
N LEU A 387 5.42 9.39 -11.31
CA LEU A 387 5.45 8.03 -11.86
C LEU A 387 4.72 7.03 -10.97
N ASN A 388 4.94 7.05 -9.66
CA ASN A 388 4.18 6.20 -8.72
C ASN A 388 2.68 6.49 -8.78
N ARG A 389 2.30 7.77 -8.88
CA ARG A 389 0.90 8.21 -8.97
C ARG A 389 0.20 7.76 -10.25
N THR A 390 0.93 7.44 -11.33
CA THR A 390 0.31 6.87 -12.54
C THR A 390 -0.31 5.50 -12.28
N GLY A 391 0.16 4.76 -11.27
CA GLY A 391 -0.26 3.39 -11.03
C GLY A 391 0.22 2.39 -12.09
N PHE A 392 1.08 2.78 -13.05
CA PHE A 392 1.56 1.87 -14.10
C PHE A 392 2.65 0.90 -13.63
N PHE A 393 3.29 1.21 -12.50
CA PHE A 393 4.46 0.50 -12.01
C PHE A 393 4.27 0.09 -10.54
N SER A 394 4.62 -1.15 -10.19
CA SER A 394 4.65 -1.62 -8.80
C SER A 394 5.83 -1.01 -8.03
N LYS A 395 6.91 -0.70 -8.75
CA LYS A 395 8.13 -0.13 -8.19
C LYS A 395 8.76 0.87 -9.16
N VAL A 396 9.08 2.06 -8.65
CA VAL A 396 9.86 3.07 -9.36
C VAL A 396 11.10 3.39 -8.54
N ASN A 397 12.27 3.12 -9.11
CA ASN A 397 13.56 3.45 -8.51
C ASN A 397 14.30 4.44 -9.40
N VAL A 398 14.96 5.41 -8.78
CA VAL A 398 15.82 6.37 -9.47
C VAL A 398 17.23 6.29 -8.90
N VAL A 399 18.21 6.17 -9.77
CA VAL A 399 19.63 6.12 -9.40
C VAL A 399 20.39 7.17 -10.20
N SER A 400 21.12 8.03 -9.52
CA SER A 400 22.08 8.93 -10.17
C SER A 400 23.39 8.17 -10.42
N LYS A 401 23.76 8.03 -11.70
CA LYS A 401 25.01 7.41 -12.14
C LYS A 401 26.01 8.49 -12.54
N PRO A 402 27.17 8.60 -11.87
CA PRO A 402 28.22 9.50 -12.30
C PRO A 402 28.66 9.21 -13.73
N VAL A 403 28.85 10.26 -14.54
CA VAL A 403 29.34 10.11 -15.92
C VAL A 403 30.85 9.88 -15.90
N PRO A 404 31.37 8.76 -16.46
CA PRO A 404 32.80 8.54 -16.53
C PRO A 404 33.51 9.68 -17.29
N GLY A 405 34.48 10.31 -16.65
CA GLY A 405 35.25 11.42 -17.23
C GLY A 405 34.69 12.83 -16.98
N SER A 406 33.53 12.96 -16.32
CA SER A 406 33.01 14.23 -15.79
C SER A 406 32.81 14.12 -14.28
N ASP A 407 33.01 15.22 -13.57
CA ASP A 407 32.83 15.27 -12.10
C ASP A 407 31.62 16.14 -11.67
N ASP A 408 30.94 16.72 -12.65
CA ASP A 408 29.81 17.66 -12.56
C ASP A 408 28.58 17.19 -13.36
N GLN A 409 28.61 15.97 -13.92
CA GLN A 409 27.52 15.38 -14.69
C GLN A 409 27.10 14.02 -14.16
N VAL A 410 25.78 13.81 -14.13
CA VAL A 410 25.17 12.50 -13.82
C VAL A 410 24.13 12.13 -14.87
N ASP A 411 24.01 10.82 -15.11
CA ASP A 411 22.86 10.24 -15.81
C ASP A 411 21.85 9.79 -14.74
N LEU A 412 20.56 10.12 -14.92
CA LEU A 412 19.51 9.57 -14.06
C LEU A 412 18.97 8.30 -14.69
N GLU A 413 19.09 7.17 -14.00
CA GLU A 413 18.48 5.91 -14.41
C GLU A 413 17.20 5.68 -13.62
N PHE A 414 16.06 5.74 -14.31
CA PHE A 414 14.76 5.32 -13.80
C PHE A 414 14.53 3.85 -14.15
N THR A 415 14.58 2.99 -13.15
CA THR A 415 14.23 1.58 -13.29
C THR A 415 12.82 1.39 -12.77
N VAL A 416 11.92 1.02 -13.67
CA VAL A 416 10.50 0.77 -13.38
C VAL A 416 10.18 -0.72 -13.50
N GLU A 417 9.27 -1.19 -12.66
CA GLU A 417 8.71 -2.53 -12.74
C GLU A 417 7.23 -2.42 -13.12
N GLU A 418 6.89 -2.79 -14.34
CA GLU A 418 5.52 -2.75 -14.85
C GLU A 418 4.63 -3.75 -14.12
N GLN A 419 3.42 -3.30 -13.75
CA GLN A 419 2.43 -4.16 -13.10
C GLN A 419 1.22 -4.42 -14.01
N GLN A 420 0.30 -5.28 -13.56
CA GLN A 420 -0.91 -5.57 -14.30
C GLN A 420 -1.91 -4.41 -14.18
N LEU A 421 -2.24 -3.78 -15.32
CA LEU A 421 -3.05 -2.55 -15.39
C LEU A 421 -4.51 -2.78 -15.80
N GLY A 422 -4.84 -4.01 -16.15
CA GLY A 422 -6.22 -4.42 -16.40
C GLY A 422 -6.91 -4.81 -15.11
N GLN A 423 -8.04 -4.17 -14.82
CA GLN A 423 -8.86 -4.42 -13.65
C GLN A 423 -10.26 -4.85 -14.11
N ILE A 424 -10.71 -6.00 -13.61
CA ILE A 424 -12.09 -6.42 -13.73
C ILE A 424 -12.67 -6.34 -12.32
N ALA A 425 -13.64 -5.46 -12.12
CA ALA A 425 -14.36 -5.36 -10.86
C ALA A 425 -15.78 -5.87 -11.05
N ALA A 426 -16.24 -6.64 -10.07
CA ALA A 426 -17.62 -7.05 -9.91
C ALA A 426 -18.06 -6.66 -8.50
N GLY A 427 -19.10 -5.83 -8.41
CA GLY A 427 -19.67 -5.36 -7.15
C GLY A 427 -21.11 -5.82 -7.03
N ILE A 428 -21.48 -6.28 -5.83
CA ILE A 428 -22.88 -6.44 -5.43
C ILE A 428 -23.11 -5.55 -4.22
N GLY A 429 -23.98 -4.57 -4.37
CA GLY A 429 -24.39 -3.65 -3.32
C GLY A 429 -25.86 -3.84 -2.95
N TYR A 430 -26.24 -3.23 -1.83
CA TYR A 430 -27.64 -3.01 -1.50
C TYR A 430 -27.79 -1.64 -0.89
N SER A 431 -28.81 -0.90 -1.31
CA SER A 431 -29.24 0.31 -0.63
C SER A 431 -30.75 0.33 -0.48
N SER A 432 -31.26 1.02 0.54
CA SER A 432 -32.71 1.23 0.67
C SER A 432 -33.28 2.07 -0.48
N ALA A 433 -32.44 2.86 -1.17
CA ALA A 433 -32.83 3.75 -2.25
C ALA A 433 -32.93 3.07 -3.63
N ASP A 434 -31.94 2.22 -3.97
CA ASP A 434 -31.79 1.63 -5.31
C ASP A 434 -32.02 0.10 -5.33
N GLY A 435 -32.25 -0.50 -4.16
CA GLY A 435 -32.37 -1.95 -3.99
C GLY A 435 -31.02 -2.67 -4.14
N ILE A 436 -31.03 -3.86 -4.73
CA ILE A 436 -29.80 -4.60 -5.07
C ILE A 436 -29.12 -3.90 -6.24
N LEU A 437 -27.82 -3.61 -6.10
CA LEU A 437 -26.99 -3.06 -7.17
C LEU A 437 -26.02 -4.13 -7.64
N PHE A 438 -25.88 -4.27 -8.95
CA PHE A 438 -24.93 -5.14 -9.60
C PHE A 438 -24.06 -4.30 -10.54
N ASP A 439 -22.77 -4.21 -10.24
CA ASP A 439 -21.81 -3.47 -11.03
C ASP A 439 -20.78 -4.44 -11.61
N LEU A 440 -20.57 -4.36 -12.92
CA LEU A 440 -19.43 -4.98 -13.60
C LEU A 440 -18.66 -3.88 -14.30
N SER A 441 -17.37 -3.76 -14.02
CA SER A 441 -16.51 -2.85 -14.76
C SER A 441 -15.24 -3.55 -15.23
N LEU A 442 -14.85 -3.22 -16.44
CA LEU A 442 -13.57 -3.56 -17.03
C LEU A 442 -12.86 -2.23 -17.28
N GLN A 443 -11.73 -2.03 -16.62
CA GLN A 443 -10.88 -0.87 -16.81
C GLN A 443 -9.49 -1.37 -17.24
N GLN A 444 -8.99 -0.81 -18.33
CA GLN A 444 -7.63 -1.04 -18.80
C GLN A 444 -6.91 0.30 -18.83
N ASP A 445 -6.07 0.52 -17.84
CA ASP A 445 -5.17 1.65 -17.82
C ASP A 445 -3.96 1.37 -18.72
N ASN A 446 -3.36 2.44 -19.25
CA ASN A 446 -2.21 2.38 -20.16
C ASN A 446 -2.42 1.41 -21.33
N PHE A 447 -3.59 1.50 -21.98
CA PHE A 447 -3.96 0.64 -23.10
C PHE A 447 -2.89 0.66 -24.19
N LEU A 448 -2.37 -0.51 -24.54
CA LEU A 448 -1.26 -0.72 -25.50
C LEU A 448 0.00 0.10 -25.19
N GLY A 449 0.25 0.44 -23.92
CA GLY A 449 1.43 1.20 -23.51
C GLY A 449 1.38 2.69 -23.84
N SER A 450 0.23 3.21 -24.26
CA SER A 450 0.07 4.59 -24.72
C SER A 450 -0.25 5.61 -23.60
N GLY A 451 -0.40 5.13 -22.37
CA GLY A 451 -0.88 5.92 -21.23
C GLY A 451 -2.37 6.29 -21.31
N LYS A 452 -3.10 5.82 -22.33
CA LYS A 452 -4.54 6.04 -22.50
C LYS A 452 -5.33 5.02 -21.71
N GLN A 453 -6.54 5.38 -21.33
CA GLN A 453 -7.40 4.57 -20.49
C GLN A 453 -8.63 4.15 -21.29
N PHE A 454 -9.01 2.89 -21.13
CA PHE A 454 -10.21 2.31 -21.71
C PHE A 454 -11.05 1.74 -20.58
N GLY A 455 -12.35 1.99 -20.60
CA GLY A 455 -13.27 1.43 -19.64
C GLY A 455 -14.60 1.06 -20.26
N PHE A 456 -15.16 -0.03 -19.75
CA PHE A 456 -16.52 -0.45 -19.95
C PHE A 456 -17.14 -0.70 -18.57
N ALA A 457 -18.31 -0.15 -18.32
CA ALA A 457 -19.04 -0.40 -17.09
C ALA A 457 -20.50 -0.74 -17.39
N PHE A 458 -21.00 -1.72 -16.66
CA PHE A 458 -22.39 -2.12 -16.60
C PHE A 458 -22.85 -1.98 -15.16
N SER A 459 -23.93 -1.24 -14.95
CA SER A 459 -24.55 -1.07 -13.64
C SER A 459 -26.03 -1.40 -13.77
N ASN A 460 -26.56 -2.26 -12.89
CA ASN A 460 -27.96 -2.62 -12.86
C ASN A 460 -28.49 -2.60 -11.43
N SER A 461 -29.60 -1.90 -11.22
CA SER A 461 -30.36 -1.86 -9.99
C SER A 461 -31.86 -1.88 -10.29
N GLN A 462 -32.70 -1.76 -9.26
CA GLN A 462 -34.15 -1.64 -9.46
C GLN A 462 -34.52 -0.34 -10.18
N VAL A 463 -33.71 0.71 -10.03
CA VAL A 463 -33.96 2.07 -10.55
C VAL A 463 -33.17 2.36 -11.83
N LEU A 464 -31.96 1.81 -11.98
CA LEU A 464 -31.02 2.19 -13.04
C LEU A 464 -30.49 0.96 -13.77
N THR A 465 -30.47 1.01 -15.10
CA THR A 465 -29.65 0.12 -15.93
C THR A 465 -28.78 0.99 -16.84
N GLU A 466 -27.46 0.96 -16.65
CA GLU A 466 -26.51 1.75 -17.42
C GLU A 466 -25.43 0.86 -18.04
N TYR A 467 -25.20 1.04 -19.34
CA TYR A 467 -24.00 0.58 -20.02
C TYR A 467 -23.22 1.81 -20.43
N SER A 468 -21.95 1.88 -20.02
CA SER A 468 -21.10 3.01 -20.37
C SER A 468 -19.76 2.53 -20.89
N PHE A 469 -19.27 3.29 -21.86
CA PHE A 469 -17.96 3.17 -22.46
C PHE A 469 -17.22 4.48 -22.25
N ASN A 470 -15.98 4.38 -21.80
CA ASN A 470 -15.10 5.52 -21.62
C ASN A 470 -13.74 5.27 -22.26
N PHE A 471 -13.27 6.26 -23.02
CA PHE A 471 -11.90 6.31 -23.50
C PHE A 471 -11.30 7.64 -23.08
N ASN A 472 -10.17 7.63 -22.39
CA ASN A 472 -9.54 8.85 -21.89
C ASN A 472 -8.07 8.91 -22.28
N ASP A 473 -7.68 10.00 -22.92
CA ASP A 473 -6.29 10.35 -23.17
C ASP A 473 -5.87 11.43 -22.17
N PRO A 474 -5.16 11.10 -21.08
CA PRO A 474 -4.85 12.06 -20.02
C PRO A 474 -3.89 13.18 -20.46
N TYR A 475 -3.13 12.98 -21.54
CA TYR A 475 -2.17 13.94 -22.08
C TYR A 475 -2.41 14.14 -23.58
N TYR A 476 -3.60 14.62 -23.93
CA TYR A 476 -3.88 15.03 -25.31
C TYR A 476 -2.99 16.22 -25.73
N THR A 477 -2.60 17.06 -24.77
CA THR A 477 -1.56 18.08 -24.92
C THR A 477 -0.35 17.81 -24.02
N LEU A 478 0.80 18.41 -24.34
CA LEU A 478 2.02 18.31 -23.54
C LEU A 478 1.84 18.81 -22.09
N ASP A 479 0.96 19.79 -21.89
CA ASP A 479 0.70 20.40 -20.58
C ASP A 479 -0.28 19.59 -19.70
N GLY A 480 -0.69 18.39 -20.13
CA GLY A 480 -1.56 17.51 -19.34
C GLY A 480 -3.06 17.80 -19.47
N VAL A 481 -3.48 18.46 -20.55
CA VAL A 481 -4.91 18.55 -20.87
C VAL A 481 -5.40 17.17 -21.32
N GLY A 482 -6.33 16.61 -20.55
CA GLY A 482 -6.94 15.33 -20.87
C GLY A 482 -8.07 15.47 -21.88
N ARG A 483 -8.26 14.47 -22.76
CA ARG A 483 -9.41 14.36 -23.66
C ARG A 483 -10.09 13.01 -23.50
N GLY A 484 -11.33 13.04 -23.04
CA GLY A 484 -12.19 11.89 -22.84
C GLY A 484 -13.29 11.79 -23.89
N TYR A 485 -13.68 10.57 -24.21
CA TYR A 485 -14.87 10.22 -24.98
C TYR A 485 -15.72 9.31 -24.11
N LYS A 486 -16.99 9.64 -23.96
CA LYS A 486 -17.97 8.81 -23.26
C LYS A 486 -19.08 8.45 -24.23
N ALA A 487 -19.50 7.20 -24.23
CA ALA A 487 -20.74 6.76 -24.85
C ALA A 487 -21.52 5.95 -23.82
N TYR A 488 -22.84 6.11 -23.77
CA TYR A 488 -23.64 5.39 -22.78
C TYR A 488 -25.06 5.12 -23.28
N TYR A 489 -25.63 4.02 -22.79
CA TYR A 489 -27.06 3.75 -22.79
C TYR A 489 -27.50 3.71 -21.33
N ARG A 490 -28.51 4.49 -20.98
CA ARG A 490 -29.06 4.55 -19.63
C ARG A 490 -30.57 4.42 -19.67
N GLN A 491 -31.08 3.45 -18.94
CA GLN A 491 -32.50 3.31 -18.64
C GLN A 491 -32.74 3.61 -17.17
N ARG A 492 -33.71 4.47 -16.88
CA ARG A 492 -34.11 4.80 -15.51
C ARG A 492 -35.61 4.59 -15.33
N ASP A 493 -35.97 3.82 -14.30
CA ASP A 493 -37.34 3.60 -13.87
C ASP A 493 -37.60 4.43 -12.61
N PHE A 494 -38.37 5.51 -12.74
CA PHE A 494 -38.63 6.40 -11.61
C PHE A 494 -39.75 5.86 -10.69
N ALA A 495 -40.62 4.97 -11.19
CA ALA A 495 -41.62 4.30 -10.36
C ALA A 495 -40.95 3.44 -9.28
N ALA A 496 -39.82 2.82 -9.62
CA ALA A 496 -39.02 2.02 -8.69
C ALA A 496 -38.28 2.85 -7.61
N SER A 497 -38.34 4.18 -7.65
CA SER A 497 -37.68 5.10 -6.71
C SER A 497 -38.65 5.87 -5.80
N ASP A 498 -39.89 5.40 -5.64
CA ASP A 498 -40.97 6.09 -4.91
C ASP A 498 -41.27 7.52 -5.44
N VAL A 499 -41.01 7.73 -6.73
CA VAL A 499 -41.33 8.93 -7.51
C VAL A 499 -42.50 8.60 -8.46
N SER A 500 -42.99 9.58 -9.20
CA SER A 500 -44.01 9.37 -10.24
C SER A 500 -43.63 8.31 -11.29
N ASN A 501 -44.64 7.62 -11.82
CA ASN A 501 -44.53 6.48 -12.74
C ASN A 501 -44.19 6.89 -14.19
N TYR A 502 -42.89 7.05 -14.47
CA TYR A 502 -42.36 7.24 -15.81
C TYR A 502 -40.95 6.64 -15.96
N ASN A 503 -40.61 6.25 -17.19
CA ASN A 503 -39.32 5.62 -17.50
C ASN A 503 -38.60 6.42 -18.59
N THR A 504 -37.28 6.58 -18.47
CA THR A 504 -36.46 7.23 -19.51
C THR A 504 -35.44 6.26 -20.06
N ASN A 505 -35.33 6.20 -21.39
CA ASN A 505 -34.25 5.52 -22.10
C ASN A 505 -33.40 6.57 -22.80
N GLU A 506 -32.12 6.62 -22.50
CA GLU A 506 -31.21 7.67 -22.96
C GLU A 506 -30.00 7.03 -23.64
N VAL A 507 -29.75 7.45 -24.88
CA VAL A 507 -28.51 7.13 -25.59
C VAL A 507 -27.73 8.41 -25.76
N GLY A 508 -26.50 8.42 -25.23
CA GLY A 508 -25.69 9.61 -25.15
C GLY A 508 -24.25 9.41 -25.57
N GLY A 509 -23.64 10.49 -26.02
CA GLY A 509 -22.22 10.54 -26.35
C GLY A 509 -21.64 11.91 -26.05
N SER A 510 -20.44 11.97 -25.46
CA SER A 510 -19.77 13.23 -25.17
C SER A 510 -18.26 13.18 -25.35
N ILE A 511 -17.70 14.34 -25.66
CA ILE A 511 -16.26 14.62 -25.68
C ILE A 511 -15.98 15.60 -24.55
N ASN A 512 -15.05 15.26 -23.68
CA ASN A 512 -14.70 16.04 -22.49
C ASN A 512 -13.23 16.43 -22.52
N PHE A 513 -12.92 17.67 -22.15
CA PHE A 513 -11.57 18.21 -22.02
C PHE A 513 -11.32 18.56 -20.56
N GLY A 514 -10.36 17.89 -19.92
CA GLY A 514 -10.04 18.09 -18.51
C GLY A 514 -8.72 18.84 -18.34
N TYR A 515 -8.79 20.11 -17.96
CA TYR A 515 -7.66 20.99 -17.69
C TYR A 515 -7.28 20.94 -16.20
N PRO A 516 -6.06 20.47 -15.83
CA PRO A 516 -5.56 20.58 -14.46
C PRO A 516 -5.13 22.02 -14.18
N LEU A 517 -5.75 22.67 -13.19
CA LEU A 517 -5.34 24.01 -12.75
C LEU A 517 -4.11 23.91 -11.83
N ASP A 518 -4.16 22.97 -10.90
CA ASP A 518 -3.07 22.60 -9.98
C ASP A 518 -3.20 21.12 -9.58
N GLU A 519 -2.54 20.69 -8.50
CA GLU A 519 -2.54 19.30 -8.03
C GLU A 519 -3.87 18.87 -7.36
N TYR A 520 -4.73 19.82 -6.97
CA TYR A 520 -5.98 19.63 -6.24
C TYR A 520 -7.22 20.04 -7.05
N GLN A 521 -7.04 20.91 -8.05
CA GLN A 521 -8.10 21.54 -8.83
C GLN A 521 -8.10 21.12 -10.29
N ARG A 522 -9.29 20.79 -10.80
CA ARG A 522 -9.49 20.44 -12.21
C ARG A 522 -10.78 21.05 -12.75
N ILE A 523 -10.69 21.62 -13.96
CA ILE A 523 -11.85 22.02 -14.75
C ILE A 523 -12.04 21.01 -15.87
N THR A 524 -13.28 20.53 -16.06
CA THR A 524 -13.67 19.67 -17.17
C THR A 524 -14.76 20.35 -17.97
N LEU A 525 -14.53 20.56 -19.25
CA LEU A 525 -15.49 21.11 -20.20
C LEU A 525 -15.91 20.01 -21.16
N GLY A 526 -17.21 19.83 -21.40
CA GLY A 526 -17.72 18.78 -22.26
C GLY A 526 -18.71 19.29 -23.28
N VAL A 527 -18.76 18.59 -24.41
CA VAL A 527 -19.79 18.74 -25.44
C VAL A 527 -20.38 17.36 -25.69
N GLY A 528 -21.70 17.26 -25.63
CA GLY A 528 -22.42 16.00 -25.76
C GLY A 528 -23.69 16.11 -26.59
N ILE A 529 -24.19 14.96 -26.98
CA ILE A 529 -25.47 14.77 -27.65
C ILE A 529 -26.18 13.63 -26.95
N ASP A 530 -27.42 13.87 -26.52
CA ASP A 530 -28.24 12.90 -25.82
C ASP A 530 -29.60 12.79 -26.49
N ASN A 531 -30.00 11.57 -26.81
CA ASN A 531 -31.34 11.24 -27.28
C ASN A 531 -32.09 10.53 -26.14
N THR A 532 -33.08 11.21 -25.57
CA THR A 532 -33.90 10.69 -24.47
C THR A 532 -35.28 10.32 -24.98
N GLN A 533 -35.63 9.04 -24.87
CA GLN A 533 -36.99 8.55 -25.05
C GLN A 533 -37.68 8.51 -23.69
N LEU A 534 -38.86 9.12 -23.61
CA LEU A 534 -39.73 9.06 -22.45
C LEU A 534 -40.81 8.01 -22.68
N ASN A 535 -40.80 6.96 -21.87
CA ASN A 535 -41.82 5.93 -21.88
C ASN A 535 -42.72 6.13 -20.67
N ILE A 536 -43.94 6.58 -20.92
CA ILE A 536 -44.98 6.60 -19.91
C ILE A 536 -45.72 5.29 -20.05
N ASN A 537 -45.66 4.45 -19.02
CA ASN A 537 -46.38 3.19 -19.01
C ASN A 537 -47.89 3.48 -18.93
N PHE A 538 -48.55 3.59 -20.08
CA PHE A 538 -50.00 3.40 -20.20
C PHE A 538 -50.27 1.91 -19.92
N LYS A 539 -50.26 1.48 -18.65
CA LYS A 539 -50.79 0.15 -18.33
C LYS A 539 -52.25 0.14 -18.76
N ASP A 540 -52.52 -0.68 -19.76
CA ASP A 540 -53.79 -0.75 -20.49
C ASP A 540 -55.02 -0.67 -19.60
N ALA A 541 -55.86 0.27 -19.99
CA ALA A 541 -57.28 0.31 -19.71
C ALA A 541 -57.98 -0.87 -20.41
N ASP A 542 -57.78 -2.09 -19.92
CA ASP A 542 -58.55 -3.25 -20.36
C ASP A 542 -59.30 -3.90 -19.18
N ASN A 543 -60.63 -3.70 -19.21
CA ASN A 543 -61.71 -4.47 -18.59
C ASN A 543 -62.42 -3.99 -17.31
N ASP A 544 -62.44 -2.70 -16.96
CA ASP A 544 -63.47 -2.23 -16.01
C ASP A 544 -63.75 -0.73 -16.08
N GLY A 545 -64.22 -0.22 -17.23
CA GLY A 545 -65.10 0.97 -17.36
C GLY A 545 -64.79 2.28 -16.58
N VAL A 546 -63.60 2.45 -16.00
CA VAL A 546 -63.18 3.59 -15.19
C VAL A 546 -61.85 4.06 -15.77
N ASN A 547 -61.89 5.22 -16.43
CA ASN A 547 -60.74 5.89 -17.03
C ASN A 547 -59.87 6.60 -15.97
N ASP A 548 -59.34 5.88 -14.97
CA ASP A 548 -58.37 6.46 -14.04
C ASP A 548 -56.94 6.27 -14.56
N ILE A 549 -56.56 7.15 -15.49
CA ILE A 549 -55.17 7.35 -15.89
C ILE A 549 -54.49 8.05 -14.70
N ASN A 550 -53.84 7.27 -13.83
CA ASN A 550 -53.17 7.75 -12.62
C ASN A 550 -51.76 8.29 -12.95
N ILE A 551 -51.68 9.27 -13.87
CA ILE A 551 -50.44 9.94 -14.30
C ILE A 551 -50.58 11.43 -13.99
N PRO A 552 -49.60 12.06 -13.30
CA PRO A 552 -49.62 13.49 -13.01
C PRO A 552 -49.93 14.36 -14.22
N SER A 553 -50.84 15.33 -14.04
CA SER A 553 -51.27 16.25 -15.11
C SER A 553 -50.11 17.07 -15.70
N THR A 554 -49.08 17.35 -14.88
CA THR A 554 -47.83 18.00 -15.29
C THR A 554 -47.05 17.17 -16.32
N ILE A 555 -47.06 15.84 -16.19
CA ILE A 555 -46.35 14.91 -17.10
C ILE A 555 -47.13 14.76 -18.40
N THR A 556 -48.46 14.60 -18.33
CA THR A 556 -49.30 14.46 -19.54
C THR A 556 -49.35 15.75 -20.36
N THR A 557 -49.30 16.92 -19.71
CA THR A 557 -49.20 18.23 -20.41
C THR A 557 -47.84 18.40 -21.10
N PHE A 558 -46.75 17.95 -20.49
CA PHE A 558 -45.41 18.02 -21.10
C PHE A 558 -45.31 17.15 -22.35
N VAL A 559 -45.83 15.92 -22.28
CA VAL A 559 -45.76 14.95 -23.40
C VAL A 559 -46.76 15.25 -24.51
N SER A 560 -47.99 15.70 -24.20
CA SER A 560 -48.97 16.06 -25.23
C SER A 560 -48.56 17.26 -26.10
N GLY A 561 -47.59 18.05 -25.65
CA GLY A 561 -47.02 19.17 -26.41
C GLY A 561 -45.80 18.84 -27.27
N LEU A 562 -45.16 17.67 -27.12
CA LEU A 562 -43.89 17.30 -27.75
C LEU A 562 -43.88 15.82 -28.22
N SER A 563 -42.81 15.37 -28.88
CA SER A 563 -42.61 13.96 -29.23
C SER A 563 -42.11 13.16 -28.02
N ASP A 564 -42.33 11.84 -27.98
CA ASP A 564 -41.81 10.95 -26.94
C ASP A 564 -40.27 10.77 -27.00
N ASN A 565 -39.61 11.32 -28.02
CA ASN A 565 -38.16 11.35 -28.17
C ASN A 565 -37.65 12.79 -28.21
N TYR A 566 -36.59 13.06 -27.45
CA TYR A 566 -35.98 14.38 -27.31
C TYR A 566 -34.48 14.31 -27.60
N LEU A 567 -34.03 15.03 -28.62
CA LEU A 567 -32.62 15.24 -28.91
C LEU A 567 -32.13 16.51 -28.24
N THR A 568 -31.07 16.41 -27.44
CA THR A 568 -30.44 17.54 -26.76
C THR A 568 -28.96 17.64 -27.09
N TYR A 569 -28.48 18.87 -27.26
CA TYR A 569 -27.06 19.18 -27.39
C TYR A 569 -26.59 19.81 -26.09
N ASN A 570 -25.66 19.16 -25.41
CA ASN A 570 -25.30 19.49 -24.04
C ASN A 570 -23.89 20.07 -23.97
N LEU A 571 -23.75 21.22 -23.31
CA LEU A 571 -22.48 21.78 -22.88
C LEU A 571 -22.36 21.54 -21.38
N THR A 572 -21.26 20.94 -20.95
CA THR A 572 -21.02 20.65 -19.53
C THR A 572 -19.77 21.36 -19.05
N ALA A 573 -19.81 21.87 -17.82
CA ALA A 573 -18.68 22.45 -17.13
C ALA A 573 -18.66 21.94 -15.70
N ARG A 574 -17.56 21.29 -15.30
CA ARG A 574 -17.33 20.78 -13.96
C ARG A 574 -16.04 21.36 -13.40
N TRP A 575 -16.12 22.04 -12.28
CA TRP A 575 -14.97 22.42 -11.48
C TRP A 575 -14.95 21.57 -10.21
N LYS A 576 -13.82 20.90 -9.96
CA LYS A 576 -13.60 20.09 -8.77
C LYS A 576 -12.33 20.55 -8.10
N ASP A 577 -12.43 20.82 -6.81
CA ASP A 577 -11.35 21.23 -5.92
C ASP A 577 -11.35 20.31 -4.70
N ASN A 578 -10.31 19.49 -4.55
CA ASN A 578 -10.25 18.44 -3.53
C ASN A 578 -8.97 18.50 -2.70
N HIS A 579 -9.10 18.97 -1.46
CA HIS A 579 -8.05 19.04 -0.45
C HIS A 579 -8.29 18.06 0.72
N LEU A 580 -9.16 17.06 0.54
CA LEU A 580 -9.40 16.04 1.55
C LEU A 580 -8.16 15.18 1.79
N ASN A 581 -7.81 14.95 3.06
CA ASN A 581 -6.65 14.16 3.45
C ASN A 581 -6.78 12.64 3.18
N ASN A 582 -8.01 12.13 3.08
CA ASN A 582 -8.30 10.72 2.81
C ASN A 582 -9.55 10.59 1.92
N GLY A 583 -9.58 9.61 1.01
CA GLY A 583 -10.68 9.41 0.05
C GLY A 583 -11.92 8.69 0.59
N PHE A 584 -11.80 7.86 1.63
CA PHE A 584 -12.93 7.10 2.20
C PHE A 584 -13.41 7.73 3.51
N PHE A 585 -12.52 7.89 4.48
CA PHE A 585 -12.81 8.53 5.77
C PHE A 585 -11.96 9.78 5.95
N PRO A 586 -12.29 10.89 5.26
CA PRO A 586 -11.63 12.17 5.50
C PRO A 586 -11.79 12.61 6.96
N THR A 587 -10.73 13.16 7.53
CA THR A 587 -10.72 13.78 8.87
C THR A 587 -10.36 15.26 8.83
N ASP A 588 -9.78 15.72 7.73
CA ASP A 588 -9.38 17.12 7.53
C ASP A 588 -9.49 17.53 6.05
N GLY A 589 -9.65 18.82 5.82
CA GLY A 589 -9.70 19.43 4.50
C GLY A 589 -11.13 19.57 3.94
N TYR A 590 -11.21 19.87 2.64
CA TYR A 590 -12.48 20.16 1.99
C TYR A 590 -12.54 19.65 0.55
N LEU A 591 -13.76 19.50 0.05
CA LEU A 591 -14.08 19.18 -1.34
C LEU A 591 -15.16 20.14 -1.80
N ASN A 592 -14.91 20.85 -2.90
CA ASN A 592 -15.92 21.63 -3.62
C ASN A 592 -16.06 21.07 -5.02
N GLU A 593 -17.30 20.85 -5.45
CA GLU A 593 -17.62 20.44 -6.80
C GLU A 593 -18.81 21.24 -7.32
N ILE A 594 -18.58 21.98 -8.41
CA ILE A 594 -19.59 22.74 -9.12
C ILE A 594 -19.78 22.11 -10.49
N ASN A 595 -21.01 21.74 -10.80
CA ASN A 595 -21.41 21.23 -12.11
C ASN A 595 -22.41 22.20 -12.75
N ALA A 596 -22.23 22.48 -14.02
CA ALA A 596 -23.16 23.23 -14.86
C ALA A 596 -23.38 22.46 -16.16
N ASP A 597 -24.63 22.06 -16.40
CA ASP A 597 -25.09 21.34 -17.58
C ASP A 597 -26.07 22.26 -18.33
N VAL A 598 -25.80 22.52 -19.61
CA VAL A 598 -26.60 23.43 -20.44
C VAL A 598 -27.00 22.71 -21.71
N ALA A 599 -28.30 22.42 -21.86
CA ALA A 599 -28.89 21.98 -23.11
C ALA A 599 -29.10 23.22 -24.00
N VAL A 600 -28.24 23.41 -25.00
CA VAL A 600 -28.23 24.62 -25.83
C VAL A 600 -29.36 24.60 -26.86
N PRO A 601 -29.84 25.79 -27.29
CA PRO A 601 -30.83 25.88 -28.37
C PRO A 601 -30.37 25.17 -29.65
N GLY A 602 -31.30 24.51 -30.33
CA GLY A 602 -31.05 23.75 -31.56
C GLY A 602 -31.45 22.28 -31.49
N GLY A 603 -31.68 21.75 -30.28
CA GLY A 603 -32.36 20.47 -30.02
C GLY A 603 -33.86 20.66 -29.72
N ASP A 604 -34.51 19.59 -29.25
CA ASP A 604 -35.94 19.57 -28.89
C ASP A 604 -36.22 20.24 -27.54
N LEU A 605 -35.21 20.31 -26.65
CA LEU A 605 -35.30 20.92 -25.33
C LEU A 605 -34.10 21.83 -25.07
N SER A 606 -34.34 22.96 -24.41
CA SER A 606 -33.29 23.87 -23.94
C SER A 606 -33.49 24.23 -22.48
N TYR A 607 -32.46 24.00 -21.67
CA TYR A 607 -32.48 24.23 -20.23
C TYR A 607 -31.05 24.38 -19.70
N PHE A 608 -30.91 24.90 -18.49
CA PHE A 608 -29.66 24.81 -17.73
C PHE A 608 -29.92 24.16 -16.37
N LYS A 609 -28.91 23.48 -15.86
CA LYS A 609 -28.92 22.83 -14.55
C LYS A 609 -27.56 23.04 -13.90
N THR A 610 -27.57 23.57 -12.69
CA THR A 610 -26.37 23.82 -11.90
C THR A 610 -26.48 23.10 -10.57
N SER A 611 -25.37 22.54 -10.10
CA SER A 611 -25.31 21.90 -8.79
C SER A 611 -23.99 22.17 -8.09
N LEU A 612 -24.06 22.31 -6.78
CA LEU A 612 -22.95 22.49 -5.87
C LEU A 612 -22.96 21.34 -4.87
N LEU A 613 -21.84 20.63 -4.76
CA LEU A 613 -21.54 19.70 -3.69
C LEU A 613 -20.33 20.25 -2.92
N ALA A 614 -20.50 20.57 -1.65
CA ALA A 614 -19.38 20.96 -0.80
C ALA A 614 -19.32 20.09 0.46
N ARG A 615 -18.11 19.69 0.84
CA ARG A 615 -17.81 18.94 2.06
C ARG A 615 -16.63 19.60 2.76
N TYR A 616 -16.71 19.73 4.06
CA TYR A 616 -15.67 20.33 4.89
C TYR A 616 -15.51 19.49 6.15
N TYR A 617 -14.27 19.12 6.47
CA TYR A 617 -13.93 18.35 7.66
C TYR A 617 -12.88 19.11 8.45
N LYS A 618 -13.04 19.13 9.76
CA LYS A 618 -12.07 19.74 10.67
C LYS A 618 -11.88 18.86 11.91
N PRO A 619 -10.66 18.40 12.20
CA PRO A 619 -10.40 17.67 13.44
C PRO A 619 -10.52 18.62 14.63
N LEU A 620 -11.12 18.13 15.72
CA LEU A 620 -11.32 18.85 16.96
C LEU A 620 -10.24 18.51 18.00
N ASP A 621 -9.51 17.40 17.79
CA ASP A 621 -8.40 16.90 18.58
C ASP A 621 -7.15 16.63 17.72
N ARG A 622 -5.98 16.45 18.37
CA ARG A 622 -4.70 16.22 17.67
C ARG A 622 -4.60 14.85 17.01
N ASP A 623 -5.35 13.87 17.51
CA ASP A 623 -5.31 12.49 17.03
C ASP A 623 -6.38 12.25 15.93
N HIS A 624 -7.10 13.31 15.53
CA HIS A 624 -8.12 13.30 14.48
C HIS A 624 -9.27 12.30 14.76
N THR A 625 -9.52 11.97 16.03
CA THR A 625 -10.57 11.02 16.43
C THR A 625 -11.95 11.67 16.48
N TRP A 626 -12.01 12.95 16.83
CA TRP A 626 -13.22 13.78 16.84
C TRP A 626 -13.16 14.76 15.69
N VAL A 627 -14.11 14.67 14.75
CA VAL A 627 -14.11 15.50 13.54
C VAL A 627 -15.47 16.15 13.36
N LEU A 628 -15.45 17.47 13.15
CA LEU A 628 -16.61 18.20 12.68
C LEU A 628 -16.68 18.06 11.15
N GLY A 629 -17.78 17.52 10.64
CA GLY A 629 -18.10 17.46 9.22
C GLY A 629 -19.25 18.41 8.87
N LEU A 630 -19.11 19.16 7.79
CA LEU A 630 -20.19 19.94 7.19
C LEU A 630 -20.33 19.51 5.73
N LYS A 631 -21.54 19.17 5.32
CA LYS A 631 -21.86 18.75 3.95
C LYS A 631 -23.01 19.60 3.43
N THR A 632 -22.98 19.96 2.15
CA THR A 632 -24.10 20.63 1.50
C THR A 632 -24.22 20.20 0.06
N ARG A 633 -25.47 20.08 -0.40
CA ARG A 633 -25.81 19.79 -1.79
C ARG A 633 -26.94 20.72 -2.20
N ASN A 634 -26.65 21.61 -3.13
CA ASN A 634 -27.62 22.57 -3.64
C ASN A 634 -27.70 22.49 -5.16
N GLY A 635 -28.84 22.84 -5.72
CA GLY A 635 -29.06 22.80 -7.16
C GLY A 635 -30.08 23.82 -7.59
N TYR A 636 -29.89 24.35 -8.79
CA TYR A 636 -30.85 25.20 -9.46
C TYR A 636 -30.86 24.89 -10.94
N ALA A 637 -32.04 24.75 -11.51
CA ALA A 637 -32.25 24.48 -12.91
C ALA A 637 -33.43 25.28 -13.43
N ASP A 638 -33.41 25.63 -14.70
CA ASP A 638 -34.55 26.26 -15.35
C ASP A 638 -34.50 26.05 -16.87
N SER A 639 -35.62 26.32 -17.50
CA SER A 639 -35.74 26.39 -18.95
C SER A 639 -34.92 27.52 -19.57
N LEU A 640 -34.57 27.36 -20.83
CA LEU A 640 -34.00 28.39 -21.69
C LEU A 640 -34.92 28.60 -22.90
N ASP A 641 -34.91 29.81 -23.46
CA ASP A 641 -35.60 30.16 -24.71
C ASP A 641 -37.11 29.81 -24.75
N GLY A 642 -37.78 29.82 -23.59
CA GLY A 642 -39.20 29.49 -23.47
C GLY A 642 -39.55 28.01 -23.68
N SER A 643 -38.57 27.12 -23.83
CA SER A 643 -38.75 25.67 -23.84
C SER A 643 -39.34 25.20 -22.50
N PRO A 644 -40.18 24.14 -22.43
CA PRO A 644 -40.57 23.58 -21.14
C PRO A 644 -39.36 22.91 -20.46
N TYR A 645 -39.21 23.11 -19.15
CA TYR A 645 -38.17 22.43 -18.37
C TYR A 645 -38.52 20.94 -18.19
N PRO A 646 -37.61 20.01 -18.51
CA PRO A 646 -37.88 18.58 -18.39
C PRO A 646 -37.98 18.13 -16.93
N PHE A 647 -39.16 17.68 -16.51
CA PHE A 647 -39.42 17.22 -15.13
C PHE A 647 -38.53 16.03 -14.72
N TYR A 648 -38.11 15.18 -15.67
CA TYR A 648 -37.18 14.07 -15.42
C TYR A 648 -35.74 14.53 -15.12
N GLN A 649 -35.46 15.84 -15.25
CA GLN A 649 -34.23 16.48 -14.79
C GLN A 649 -34.38 17.15 -13.41
N ASN A 650 -35.52 17.01 -12.73
CA ASN A 650 -35.71 17.55 -11.38
C ASN A 650 -34.67 17.05 -10.38
N PHE A 651 -34.48 17.85 -9.32
CA PHE A 651 -33.79 17.44 -8.12
C PHE A 651 -34.78 16.77 -7.14
N PHE A 652 -34.23 15.91 -6.30
CA PHE A 652 -34.95 15.16 -5.27
C PHE A 652 -34.21 15.26 -3.93
N ALA A 653 -34.95 15.19 -2.82
CA ALA A 653 -34.42 15.14 -1.46
C ALA A 653 -35.17 14.12 -0.59
N GLY A 654 -34.56 13.76 0.54
CA GLY A 654 -34.89 12.59 1.34
C GLY A 654 -33.86 11.47 1.14
N GLY A 655 -33.70 10.59 2.14
CA GLY A 655 -32.75 9.48 2.09
C GLY A 655 -31.32 9.84 2.51
N LEU A 656 -30.43 8.83 2.40
CA LEU A 656 -29.03 8.88 2.86
C LEU A 656 -28.18 10.01 2.28
N ARG A 657 -28.54 10.52 1.09
CA ARG A 657 -27.74 11.49 0.34
C ARG A 657 -28.06 12.94 0.65
N THR A 658 -29.17 13.22 1.32
CA THR A 658 -29.64 14.58 1.60
C THR A 658 -30.12 14.71 3.05
N VAL A 659 -31.36 14.30 3.34
CA VAL A 659 -31.97 14.43 4.67
C VAL A 659 -32.34 13.04 5.19
N ARG A 660 -31.48 12.46 6.03
CA ARG A 660 -31.70 11.13 6.65
C ARG A 660 -32.93 11.16 7.56
N GLY A 661 -33.62 10.04 7.73
CA GLY A 661 -34.86 9.97 8.52
C GLY A 661 -36.14 10.26 7.71
N TYR A 662 -36.01 10.84 6.52
CA TYR A 662 -37.06 10.90 5.51
C TYR A 662 -36.79 9.85 4.43
N ALA A 663 -37.85 9.24 3.89
CA ALA A 663 -37.75 8.24 2.82
C ALA A 663 -37.04 8.81 1.58
N ASN A 664 -36.44 7.93 0.78
CA ASN A 664 -35.69 8.34 -0.40
C ASN A 664 -36.57 9.15 -1.38
N ASN A 665 -36.06 10.27 -1.89
CA ASN A 665 -36.74 11.15 -2.85
C ASN A 665 -38.17 11.61 -2.46
N SER A 666 -38.54 11.55 -1.18
CA SER A 666 -39.91 11.82 -0.71
C SER A 666 -40.23 13.29 -0.43
N LEU A 667 -39.22 14.17 -0.42
CA LEU A 667 -39.36 15.58 -0.08
C LEU A 667 -39.56 16.47 -1.31
N GLY A 668 -40.46 17.45 -1.20
CA GLY A 668 -40.71 18.46 -2.21
C GLY A 668 -42.13 18.43 -2.79
N PRO A 669 -42.34 19.08 -3.95
CA PRO A 669 -43.63 19.17 -4.63
C PRO A 669 -44.22 17.81 -5.00
N ARG A 670 -45.54 17.68 -4.84
CA ARG A 670 -46.31 16.46 -5.08
C ARG A 670 -47.43 16.67 -6.07
N ASP A 671 -47.77 15.62 -6.80
CA ASP A 671 -48.96 15.62 -7.63
C ASP A 671 -50.23 15.57 -6.76
N PRO A 672 -51.23 16.44 -6.97
CA PRO A 672 -52.43 16.45 -6.14
C PRO A 672 -53.31 15.20 -6.31
N SER A 673 -53.25 14.53 -7.47
CA SER A 673 -54.07 13.35 -7.76
C SER A 673 -53.44 12.05 -7.26
N THR A 674 -52.15 11.83 -7.54
CA THR A 674 -51.45 10.60 -7.15
C THR A 674 -50.77 10.71 -5.78
N GLN A 675 -50.54 11.94 -5.29
CA GLN A 675 -49.72 12.26 -4.11
C GLN A 675 -48.25 11.85 -4.23
N ASP A 676 -47.79 11.45 -5.42
CA ASP A 676 -46.39 11.11 -5.69
C ASP A 676 -45.51 12.37 -5.72
N THR A 677 -44.27 12.22 -5.28
CA THR A 677 -43.27 13.27 -5.40
C THR A 677 -42.85 13.44 -6.86
N ILE A 678 -42.88 14.67 -7.37
CA ILE A 678 -42.41 14.99 -8.73
C ILE A 678 -40.97 15.56 -8.68
N GLY A 679 -40.54 16.02 -7.52
CA GLY A 679 -39.31 16.79 -7.35
C GLY A 679 -39.49 18.22 -7.82
N GLY A 680 -38.38 18.92 -8.02
CA GLY A 680 -38.41 20.33 -8.39
C GLY A 680 -37.07 20.82 -8.94
N ASN A 681 -37.06 22.06 -9.42
CA ASN A 681 -35.89 22.64 -10.08
C ASN A 681 -34.97 23.41 -9.13
N ILE A 682 -35.28 23.45 -7.83
CA ILE A 682 -34.39 23.99 -6.78
C ILE A 682 -34.19 22.92 -5.70
N LEU A 683 -32.93 22.65 -5.36
CA LEU A 683 -32.55 21.80 -4.22
C LEU A 683 -31.75 22.63 -3.22
N VAL A 684 -32.15 22.56 -1.96
CA VAL A 684 -31.39 23.09 -0.84
C VAL A 684 -31.20 21.98 0.18
N SER A 685 -29.96 21.61 0.50
CA SER A 685 -29.69 20.64 1.56
C SER A 685 -28.32 20.85 2.20
N GLY A 686 -28.27 20.59 3.51
CA GLY A 686 -27.10 20.72 4.36
C GLY A 686 -27.13 19.71 5.50
N SER A 687 -25.96 19.30 5.96
CA SER A 687 -25.78 18.39 7.07
C SER A 687 -24.59 18.83 7.91
N ALA A 688 -24.78 18.81 9.23
CA ALA A 688 -23.72 18.95 10.21
C ALA A 688 -23.52 17.60 10.92
N GLU A 689 -22.29 17.10 10.90
CA GLU A 689 -21.90 15.80 11.42
C GLU A 689 -20.82 15.97 12.48
N LEU A 690 -20.96 15.28 13.60
CA LEU A 690 -19.89 15.05 14.57
C LEU A 690 -19.46 13.59 14.45
N ILE A 691 -18.26 13.37 13.93
CA ILE A 691 -17.65 12.05 13.77
C ILE A 691 -16.81 11.78 15.02
N PHE A 692 -16.93 10.56 15.54
CA PHE A 692 -16.24 10.14 16.77
C PHE A 692 -15.84 8.65 16.67
N PRO A 693 -14.83 8.20 17.43
CA PRO A 693 -14.42 6.79 17.41
C PRO A 693 -15.57 5.91 17.89
N ALA A 694 -15.71 4.73 17.30
CA ALA A 694 -16.76 3.80 17.70
C ALA A 694 -16.58 3.42 19.19
N PRO A 695 -17.60 3.60 20.05
CA PRO A 695 -17.47 3.22 21.45
C PRO A 695 -17.22 1.71 21.53
N PHE A 696 -16.28 1.31 22.39
CA PHE A 696 -15.88 -0.08 22.67
C PHE A 696 -15.07 -0.80 21.57
N ILE A 697 -14.68 -0.12 20.48
CA ILE A 697 -13.85 -0.70 19.41
C ILE A 697 -12.75 0.28 19.01
N ASP A 698 -11.50 -0.11 19.22
CA ASP A 698 -10.33 0.68 18.81
C ASP A 698 -9.89 0.23 17.41
N ASN A 699 -10.57 0.74 16.38
CA ASN A 699 -10.29 0.44 14.98
C ASN A 699 -10.67 1.62 14.07
N GLU A 700 -9.69 2.17 13.36
CA GLU A 700 -9.86 3.28 12.40
C GLU A 700 -10.82 2.96 11.24
N SER A 701 -11.13 1.68 11.02
CA SER A 701 -12.06 1.22 9.98
C SER A 701 -13.54 1.39 10.36
N ILE A 702 -13.85 1.78 11.61
CA ILE A 702 -15.21 2.00 12.10
C ILE A 702 -15.31 3.38 12.75
N ARG A 703 -16.34 4.14 12.39
CA ARG A 703 -16.61 5.44 13.01
C ARG A 703 -18.09 5.62 13.34
N GLY A 704 -18.35 6.26 14.47
CA GLY A 704 -19.65 6.78 14.84
C GLY A 704 -19.84 8.18 14.27
N ILE A 705 -21.08 8.54 13.94
CA ILE A 705 -21.46 9.85 13.42
C ILE A 705 -22.74 10.28 14.13
N ALA A 706 -22.77 11.44 14.76
CA ALA A 706 -24.00 12.11 15.17
C ALA A 706 -24.29 13.21 14.16
N PHE A 707 -25.51 13.30 13.65
CA PHE A 707 -25.81 14.23 12.56
C PHE A 707 -27.08 15.04 12.81
N MET A 708 -27.12 16.20 12.18
CA MET A 708 -28.33 17.00 11.96
C MET A 708 -28.40 17.36 10.48
N ASP A 709 -29.48 16.97 9.81
CA ASP A 709 -29.70 17.25 8.40
C ASP A 709 -30.84 18.25 8.23
N ALA A 710 -30.72 19.09 7.22
CA ALA A 710 -31.72 20.06 6.83
C ALA A 710 -31.83 20.11 5.30
N GLY A 711 -33.03 20.05 4.74
CA GLY A 711 -33.18 20.22 3.30
C GLY A 711 -34.61 20.10 2.81
N ASN A 712 -34.83 20.59 1.59
CA ASN A 712 -36.06 20.40 0.85
C ASN A 712 -35.81 20.67 -0.65
N VAL A 713 -36.81 20.33 -1.47
CA VAL A 713 -36.88 20.65 -2.88
C VAL A 713 -38.01 21.64 -3.13
N TYR A 714 -37.80 22.58 -4.04
CA TYR A 714 -38.77 23.61 -4.42
C TYR A 714 -38.92 23.66 -5.95
N ALA A 715 -40.02 24.25 -6.41
CA ALA A 715 -40.26 24.50 -7.83
C ALA A 715 -40.49 26.00 -8.08
N THR A 716 -39.89 26.59 -9.11
CA THR A 716 -40.11 28.00 -9.48
C THR A 716 -41.54 28.25 -9.97
N ASN A 717 -42.23 27.22 -10.45
CA ASN A 717 -43.63 27.25 -10.83
C ASN A 717 -44.35 26.05 -10.23
N CYS A 718 -45.34 26.32 -9.37
CA CYS A 718 -46.06 25.26 -8.70
C CYS A 718 -47.19 24.67 -9.53
N GLY A 719 -47.74 25.36 -10.54
CA GLY A 719 -48.69 24.77 -11.50
C GLY A 719 -49.89 23.99 -10.93
N GLY A 720 -50.25 24.17 -9.64
CA GLY A 720 -51.28 23.38 -8.94
C GLY A 720 -50.78 22.15 -8.17
N LEU A 721 -49.46 21.99 -7.97
CA LEU A 721 -48.84 20.95 -7.14
C LEU A 721 -49.09 21.18 -5.64
N ASP A 722 -49.28 20.09 -4.92
CA ASP A 722 -49.34 20.07 -3.45
C ASP A 722 -47.92 20.21 -2.87
N ASN A 723 -47.82 20.70 -1.63
CA ASN A 723 -46.54 20.90 -0.92
C ASN A 723 -45.49 21.67 -1.74
N CYS A 724 -45.94 22.63 -2.53
CA CYS A 724 -45.10 23.43 -3.42
C CYS A 724 -45.08 24.91 -3.04
N SER A 725 -43.88 25.48 -2.96
CA SER A 725 -43.63 26.91 -2.80
C SER A 725 -42.88 27.42 -4.03
N SER A 726 -43.40 28.48 -4.68
CA SER A 726 -42.81 29.05 -5.91
C SER A 726 -41.47 29.77 -5.71
N ASN A 727 -41.05 29.90 -4.45
CA ASN A 727 -39.77 30.47 -4.03
C ASN A 727 -39.22 29.62 -2.87
N ILE A 728 -37.93 29.81 -2.55
CA ILE A 728 -37.32 29.20 -1.36
C ILE A 728 -38.01 29.77 -0.12
N ASN A 729 -38.75 28.90 0.57
CA ASN A 729 -39.33 29.21 1.88
C ASN A 729 -38.65 28.35 2.94
N LEU A 730 -38.01 29.01 3.92
CA LEU A 730 -37.28 28.33 4.98
C LEU A 730 -38.21 27.56 5.93
N ASP A 731 -39.48 27.96 6.03
CA ASP A 731 -40.48 27.25 6.86
C ASP A 731 -40.80 25.86 6.31
N ASP A 732 -40.55 25.63 5.02
CA ASP A 732 -40.77 24.34 4.36
C ASP A 732 -39.55 23.41 4.49
N LEU A 733 -38.42 23.87 5.03
CA LEU A 733 -37.24 23.02 5.22
C LEU A 733 -37.55 21.86 6.18
N ARG A 734 -37.18 20.64 5.79
CA ARG A 734 -37.27 19.48 6.66
C ARG A 734 -35.97 19.28 7.42
N LEU A 735 -36.11 19.00 8.70
CA LEU A 735 -35.04 18.84 9.66
C LEU A 735 -35.08 17.42 10.23
N SER A 736 -33.91 16.83 10.37
CA SER A 736 -33.75 15.56 11.06
C SER A 736 -32.50 15.56 11.92
N ALA A 737 -32.47 14.69 12.92
CA ALA A 737 -31.28 14.43 13.71
C ALA A 737 -31.17 12.94 14.00
N GLY A 738 -29.94 12.45 14.18
CA GLY A 738 -29.73 11.04 14.40
C GLY A 738 -28.29 10.63 14.67
N VAL A 739 -28.10 9.32 14.67
CA VAL A 739 -26.79 8.68 14.79
C VAL A 739 -26.58 7.71 13.64
N ALA A 740 -25.35 7.55 13.20
CA ALA A 740 -24.96 6.64 12.15
C ALA A 740 -23.65 5.95 12.49
N ILE A 741 -23.46 4.76 11.92
CA ILE A 741 -22.22 4.00 12.00
C ILE A 741 -21.75 3.75 10.57
N SER A 742 -20.47 4.01 10.31
CA SER A 742 -19.83 3.70 9.05
C SER A 742 -18.67 2.75 9.29
N TRP A 743 -18.60 1.66 8.53
CA TRP A 743 -17.61 0.60 8.66
C TRP A 743 -17.07 0.20 7.29
N ILE A 744 -15.76 0.22 7.11
CA ILE A 744 -15.11 -0.37 5.92
C ILE A 744 -15.02 -1.88 6.12
N THR A 745 -15.88 -2.64 5.43
CA THR A 745 -15.89 -4.11 5.46
C THR A 745 -14.98 -4.67 4.36
N ALA A 746 -14.72 -5.98 4.40
CA ALA A 746 -13.99 -6.67 3.32
C ALA A 746 -14.66 -6.56 1.94
N ILE A 747 -15.96 -6.28 1.90
CA ILE A 747 -16.77 -6.16 0.67
C ILE A 747 -17.14 -4.71 0.32
N GLY A 748 -16.64 -3.73 1.08
CA GLY A 748 -16.87 -2.30 0.84
C GLY A 748 -17.42 -1.55 2.07
N PRO A 749 -17.61 -0.22 1.95
CA PRO A 749 -18.13 0.59 3.04
C PRO A 749 -19.60 0.24 3.33
N LEU A 750 -19.92 -0.01 4.58
CA LEU A 750 -21.27 -0.15 5.11
C LEU A 750 -21.60 1.09 5.93
N SER A 751 -22.74 1.69 5.64
CA SER A 751 -23.24 2.90 6.28
C SER A 751 -24.66 2.62 6.77
N ILE A 752 -24.89 2.68 8.09
CA ILE A 752 -26.22 2.52 8.70
C ILE A 752 -26.55 3.77 9.51
N SER A 753 -27.69 4.41 9.22
CA SER A 753 -28.15 5.60 9.93
C SER A 753 -29.50 5.38 10.58
N PHE A 754 -29.62 5.88 11.80
CA PHE A 754 -30.83 5.95 12.62
C PHE A 754 -31.22 7.42 12.74
N GLY A 755 -32.10 7.88 11.87
CA GLY A 755 -32.54 9.27 11.80
C GLY A 755 -33.96 9.46 12.31
N GLN A 756 -34.21 10.57 13.00
CA GLN A 756 -35.55 11.00 13.40
C GLN A 756 -35.90 12.30 12.69
N ALA A 757 -37.00 12.31 11.93
CA ALA A 757 -37.59 13.52 11.38
C ALA A 757 -38.13 14.40 12.52
N LEU A 758 -37.69 15.65 12.59
CA LEU A 758 -37.99 16.58 13.69
C LEU A 758 -39.23 17.45 13.41
N ASN A 759 -39.52 17.74 12.14
CA ASN A 759 -40.62 18.61 11.74
C ASN A 759 -41.39 18.06 10.51
N ALA A 760 -41.60 16.75 10.47
CA ALA A 760 -42.42 16.13 9.41
C ALA A 760 -43.84 16.73 9.39
N GLN A 761 -44.32 17.07 8.20
CA GLN A 761 -45.66 17.60 7.95
C GLN A 761 -46.54 16.54 7.26
N THR A 762 -47.84 16.84 7.14
CA THR A 762 -48.78 15.97 6.41
C THR A 762 -48.33 15.79 4.96
N GLY A 763 -48.24 14.54 4.51
CA GLY A 763 -47.75 14.17 3.18
C GLY A 763 -46.28 13.74 3.16
N ASP A 764 -45.48 14.03 4.19
CA ASP A 764 -44.10 13.55 4.24
C ASP A 764 -44.05 12.04 4.56
N THR A 765 -43.14 11.33 3.87
CA THR A 765 -42.86 9.92 4.14
C THR A 765 -41.55 9.80 4.92
N THR A 766 -41.60 9.22 6.12
CA THR A 766 -40.43 9.05 7.00
C THR A 766 -39.87 7.63 6.95
N GLU A 767 -38.56 7.51 7.15
CA GLU A 767 -37.84 6.24 7.17
C GLU A 767 -36.70 6.32 8.20
N SER A 768 -36.93 5.77 9.39
CA SER A 768 -36.02 5.98 10.53
C SER A 768 -34.71 5.21 10.45
N VAL A 769 -34.68 4.09 9.74
CA VAL A 769 -33.48 3.24 9.60
C VAL A 769 -33.15 3.13 8.13
N GLN A 770 -31.97 3.59 7.78
CA GLN A 770 -31.49 3.62 6.39
C GLN A 770 -30.10 3.02 6.34
N PHE A 771 -29.79 2.28 5.28
CA PHE A 771 -28.48 1.68 5.12
C PHE A 771 -28.06 1.55 3.66
N ALA A 772 -26.75 1.59 3.45
CA ALA A 772 -26.12 1.36 2.16
C ALA A 772 -24.86 0.53 2.35
N LEU A 773 -24.69 -0.47 1.49
CA LEU A 773 -23.47 -1.27 1.37
C LEU A 773 -22.83 -0.97 0.01
N GLY A 774 -21.54 -0.61 0.02
CA GLY A 774 -20.78 -0.17 -1.16
C GLY A 774 -20.72 1.35 -1.34
N GLN A 775 -21.45 2.12 -0.54
CA GLN A 775 -21.45 3.60 -0.56
C GLN A 775 -21.25 4.16 0.86
N THR A 776 -20.56 5.29 0.98
CA THR A 776 -20.39 6.03 2.25
C THR A 776 -21.30 7.26 2.31
N PHE A 777 -21.67 7.69 3.53
CA PHE A 777 -22.42 8.92 3.80
C PHE A 777 -21.76 10.21 3.31
#